data_AF-A0A925VCT9-F1
#
_entry.id   AF-A0A925VCT9-F1
#
_cell.length_a   1.000
_cell.length_b   1.000
_cell.length_c   1.000
_cell.angle_alpha   90.00
_cell.angle_beta   90.00
_cell.angle_gamma   90.00
#
_symmetry.space_group_name_H-M   'P 1'
#
loop_
_entity.id
_entity.type
_entity.pdbx_description
1 polymer ?
#
loop_
_entity_poly.entity_id
_entity_poly.type
_entity_poly.pdbx_seq_one_letter_code
_entity_poly.pdbx_strand_id
1 'polypeptide(L)'
;VTQPAASGTRATLRGTVALQAVRALLAPYGLEAGKGRIDIDFALDGPIAAPKLSGRLDLPRDQHSLVLDFAAVPFPIELTDLSLGVNDEWIAARAVVRVLGEDIEVGSVGGARTGYAFGGECAGHFDAAARGTASVRLLSQLLGDAVEGSEGAIDIPQAIVSGSLIPELNIQRAEGSIGFTDHQLTLRVTDGLDALKLRKGRVVFARCGPSHPCTDVGVDDGSLAFYVGGERGAPRERKPVGAIEAEIGTRGRAAVWGRLFIAPDGTPLHTELDVSIDDVSYRHYDARGRPVAEGEINSDLVALRGSDPIVVQGELALARSRYVKDAVQGSDILALTDDGGGVPTSQPSELVRSLQFDLRVATDDPLRVDNNIATGIEANAQVAVTGDYDTPEFAGRIDFESGGRIDIPFLTGTYAIQRGRVNLLGEINDAEVDVLALREEPVYVKGNPQQLKLALAGTLSEIHWTCLTDGDNGGQGESARSCFDYLVLGTGDVDVSDADVRRFGGGGIGEARKPLQVVGHVTEFDIDERAVKAVPRLRGYIPDANLRLGPIGPELQIATPANWFDFDYLRASVAWDYTRGYPGFFLRQSRQITFRLELLEPITLEFSRRIRSYLNQRVVFDPLNQRTIELRFDVTVPSAR
;
A
#
# COMPACT_ATOMS: atom_id res chain seq x y z
N VAL A 1 -10.66 -83.53 43.63
CA VAL A 1 -9.77 -82.38 43.88
C VAL A 1 -10.18 -81.28 42.90
N THR A 2 -10.96 -80.33 43.39
CA THR A 2 -11.36 -79.12 42.65
C THR A 2 -10.10 -78.29 42.39
N GLN A 3 -9.78 -78.03 41.12
CA GLN A 3 -8.79 -77.00 40.76
C GLN A 3 -9.29 -75.66 41.32
N PRO A 4 -8.47 -74.91 42.08
CA PRO A 4 -8.82 -73.54 42.41
C PRO A 4 -8.84 -72.75 41.10
N ALA A 5 -9.92 -72.01 40.87
CA ALA A 5 -9.97 -71.00 39.83
C ALA A 5 -8.76 -70.08 40.01
N ALA A 6 -7.92 -69.97 38.98
CA ALA A 6 -6.81 -69.03 38.98
C ALA A 6 -7.37 -67.63 39.21
N SER A 7 -7.17 -67.11 40.42
CA SER A 7 -7.46 -65.72 40.75
C SER A 7 -6.62 -64.86 39.81
N GLY A 8 -7.25 -64.18 38.86
CA GLY A 8 -6.58 -63.12 38.11
C GLY A 8 -5.97 -62.14 39.11
N THR A 9 -4.67 -61.92 39.01
CA THR A 9 -3.97 -60.90 39.79
C THR A 9 -4.54 -59.54 39.41
N ARG A 10 -5.10 -58.84 40.41
CA ARG A 10 -5.59 -57.46 40.28
C ARG A 10 -4.68 -56.53 41.05
N ALA A 11 -4.15 -55.51 40.39
CA ALA A 11 -3.42 -54.41 41.02
C ALA A 11 -4.15 -53.10 40.73
N THR A 12 -4.31 -52.24 41.73
CA THR A 12 -4.94 -50.92 41.57
C THR A 12 -3.96 -49.82 41.94
N LEU A 13 -3.82 -48.81 41.08
CA LEU A 13 -3.03 -47.60 41.31
C LEU A 13 -3.97 -46.41 41.45
N ARG A 14 -3.95 -45.77 42.61
CA ARG A 14 -4.74 -44.56 42.89
C ARG A 14 -3.88 -43.47 43.48
N GLY A 15 -4.07 -42.25 43.02
CA GLY A 15 -3.41 -41.08 43.61
C GLY A 15 -3.39 -39.88 42.68
N THR A 16 -2.84 -38.78 43.17
CA THR A 16 -2.72 -37.52 42.42
C THR A 16 -1.27 -37.33 42.00
N VAL A 17 -1.04 -37.09 40.71
CA VAL A 17 0.31 -36.88 40.15
C VAL A 17 0.42 -35.45 39.63
N ALA A 18 1.46 -34.74 40.07
CA ALA A 18 1.81 -33.43 39.49
C ALA A 18 2.52 -33.62 38.15
N LEU A 19 2.09 -32.90 37.11
CA LEU A 19 2.71 -32.98 35.76
C LEU A 19 4.21 -32.68 35.79
N GLN A 20 4.64 -31.72 36.63
CA GLN A 20 6.05 -31.39 36.81
C GLN A 20 6.89 -32.58 37.26
N ALA A 21 6.32 -33.50 38.06
CA ALA A 21 7.02 -34.68 38.54
C ALA A 21 7.23 -35.75 37.44
N VAL A 22 6.40 -35.74 36.39
CA VAL A 22 6.49 -36.68 35.26
C VAL A 22 7.01 -36.03 33.97
N ARG A 23 7.46 -34.77 34.03
CA ARG A 23 7.97 -34.01 32.88
C ARG A 23 9.01 -34.77 32.06
N ALA A 24 9.97 -35.43 32.73
CA ALA A 24 11.02 -36.20 32.05
C ALA A 24 10.47 -37.38 31.22
N LEU A 25 9.31 -37.94 31.61
CA LEU A 25 8.64 -39.00 30.88
C LEU A 25 7.82 -38.48 29.69
N LEU A 26 7.40 -37.21 29.75
CA LEU A 26 6.55 -36.57 28.73
C LEU A 26 7.37 -35.80 27.69
N ALA A 27 8.59 -35.39 28.02
CA ALA A 27 9.50 -34.66 27.12
C ALA A 27 9.75 -35.36 25.77
N PRO A 28 9.93 -36.69 25.68
CA PRO A 28 10.08 -37.37 24.39
C PRO A 28 8.87 -37.24 23.45
N TYR A 29 7.70 -36.92 24.00
CA TYR A 29 6.45 -36.72 23.26
C TYR A 29 6.19 -35.23 22.95
N GLY A 30 7.21 -34.37 23.09
CA GLY A 30 7.13 -32.95 22.73
C GLY A 30 6.51 -32.03 23.79
N LEU A 31 6.17 -32.55 24.98
CA LEU A 31 5.69 -31.75 26.10
C LEU A 31 6.88 -31.15 26.87
N GLU A 32 7.13 -29.85 26.67
CA GLU A 32 8.27 -29.17 27.29
C GLU A 32 8.02 -28.81 28.74
N ALA A 33 6.81 -28.40 29.08
CA ALA A 33 6.41 -28.06 30.44
C ALA A 33 4.91 -28.32 30.64
N GLY A 34 4.53 -28.58 31.90
CA GLY A 34 3.14 -28.78 32.25
C GLY A 34 2.87 -28.31 33.67
N LYS A 35 1.80 -27.53 33.87
CA LYS A 35 1.35 -27.09 35.20
C LYS A 35 0.02 -27.73 35.54
N GLY A 36 -0.09 -28.17 36.79
CA GLY A 36 -1.26 -28.82 37.33
C GLY A 36 -0.99 -30.26 37.76
N ARG A 37 -2.05 -30.90 38.21
CA ARG A 37 -2.10 -32.27 38.72
C ARG A 37 -3.22 -33.04 38.03
N ILE A 38 -3.10 -34.36 38.04
CA ILE A 38 -4.07 -35.30 37.47
C ILE A 38 -4.34 -36.37 38.54
N ASP A 39 -5.61 -36.66 38.78
CA ASP A 39 -6.04 -37.79 39.59
C ASP A 39 -6.02 -39.06 38.74
N ILE A 40 -5.38 -40.09 39.26
CA ILE A 40 -5.18 -41.38 38.61
C ILE A 40 -5.98 -42.43 39.36
N ASP A 41 -6.79 -43.20 38.64
CA ASP A 41 -7.43 -44.43 39.15
C ASP A 41 -7.35 -45.52 38.08
N PHE A 42 -6.33 -46.37 38.17
CA PHE A 42 -6.10 -47.49 37.26
C PHE A 42 -6.22 -48.84 37.96
N ALA A 43 -6.68 -49.83 37.21
CA ALA A 43 -6.69 -51.24 37.55
C ALA A 43 -5.98 -52.04 36.45
N LEU A 44 -5.05 -52.89 36.86
CA LEU A 44 -4.42 -53.91 36.04
C LEU A 44 -5.04 -55.25 36.43
N ASP A 45 -5.76 -55.87 35.52
CA ASP A 45 -6.50 -57.11 35.73
C ASP A 45 -6.03 -58.18 34.73
N GLY A 46 -5.88 -59.43 35.16
CA GLY A 46 -5.59 -60.57 34.27
C GLY A 46 -4.22 -61.23 34.50
N PRO A 47 -3.80 -62.15 33.60
CA PRO A 47 -2.53 -62.86 33.74
C PRO A 47 -1.34 -61.90 33.52
N ILE A 48 -0.24 -62.11 34.25
CA ILE A 48 1.00 -61.30 34.13
C ILE A 48 1.54 -61.25 32.69
N ALA A 49 1.30 -62.32 31.92
CA ALA A 49 1.72 -62.39 30.51
C ALA A 49 0.88 -61.49 29.57
N ALA A 50 -0.32 -61.07 29.98
CA ALA A 50 -1.22 -60.21 29.20
C ALA A 50 -2.15 -59.43 30.14
N PRO A 51 -1.61 -58.47 30.93
CA PRO A 51 -2.42 -57.68 31.85
C PRO A 51 -3.32 -56.72 31.07
N LYS A 52 -4.58 -56.63 31.46
CA LYS A 52 -5.53 -55.64 30.95
C LYS A 52 -5.50 -54.39 31.82
N LEU A 53 -5.16 -53.26 31.22
CA LEU A 53 -5.23 -51.97 31.90
C LEU A 53 -6.61 -51.37 31.70
N SER A 54 -7.21 -50.89 32.78
CA SER A 54 -8.46 -50.11 32.73
C SER A 54 -8.43 -49.01 33.77
N GLY A 55 -9.20 -47.95 33.56
CA GLY A 55 -9.37 -46.90 34.56
C GLY A 55 -9.50 -45.52 33.96
N ARG A 56 -9.21 -44.49 34.76
CA ARG A 56 -9.41 -43.10 34.38
C ARG A 56 -8.32 -42.16 34.89
N LEU A 57 -8.10 -41.08 34.15
CA LEU A 57 -7.36 -39.90 34.58
C LEU A 57 -8.30 -38.70 34.51
N ASP A 58 -8.50 -38.02 35.63
CA ASP A 58 -9.40 -36.85 35.70
C ASP A 58 -8.66 -35.65 36.31
N LEU A 59 -9.19 -34.44 36.10
CA LEU A 59 -8.73 -33.28 36.87
C LEU A 59 -9.17 -33.42 38.34
N PRO A 60 -8.28 -33.14 39.31
CA PRO A 60 -8.67 -33.07 40.71
C PRO A 60 -9.78 -32.06 40.94
N ARG A 61 -10.70 -32.32 41.88
CA ARG A 61 -11.86 -31.44 42.14
C ARG A 61 -11.52 -30.01 42.53
N ASP A 62 -10.33 -29.80 43.11
CA ASP A 62 -9.78 -28.51 43.53
C ASP A 62 -8.98 -27.81 42.41
N GLN A 63 -8.84 -28.44 41.25
CA GLN A 63 -8.11 -27.91 40.11
C GLN A 63 -9.02 -27.79 38.90
N HIS A 64 -9.12 -26.59 38.36
CA HIS A 64 -10.04 -26.29 37.27
C HIS A 64 -9.40 -26.45 35.89
N SER A 65 -8.07 -26.47 35.80
CA SER A 65 -7.38 -26.60 34.52
C SER A 65 -5.99 -27.22 34.60
N LEU A 66 -5.51 -27.68 33.45
CA LEU A 66 -4.19 -28.24 33.23
C LEU A 66 -3.52 -27.43 32.11
N VAL A 67 -2.34 -26.87 32.33
CA VAL A 67 -1.65 -26.09 31.29
C VAL A 67 -0.51 -26.93 30.72
N LEU A 68 -0.51 -27.11 29.40
CA LEU A 68 0.45 -27.89 28.65
C LEU A 68 1.20 -26.99 27.66
N ASP A 69 2.53 -27.02 27.71
CA ASP A 69 3.41 -26.32 26.79
C ASP A 69 4.06 -27.35 25.85
N PHE A 70 3.83 -27.21 24.54
CA PHE A 70 4.37 -28.09 23.51
C PHE A 70 5.42 -27.36 22.67
N ALA A 71 6.52 -28.03 22.34
CA ALA A 71 7.58 -27.46 21.50
C ALA A 71 7.09 -26.99 20.12
N ALA A 72 6.07 -27.70 19.58
CA ALA A 72 5.53 -27.45 18.25
C ALA A 72 4.41 -26.39 18.21
N VAL A 73 3.94 -25.91 19.37
CA VAL A 73 2.82 -24.97 19.44
C VAL A 73 3.30 -23.65 20.06
N PRO A 74 3.14 -22.49 19.41
CA PRO A 74 3.70 -21.23 19.88
C PRO A 74 2.97 -20.63 21.09
N PHE A 75 1.99 -21.33 21.66
CA PHE A 75 1.17 -20.88 22.78
C PHE A 75 0.82 -22.04 23.74
N PRO A 76 0.62 -21.76 25.03
CA PRO A 76 0.18 -22.75 26.01
C PRO A 76 -1.23 -23.24 25.68
N ILE A 77 -1.47 -24.54 25.87
CA ILE A 77 -2.78 -25.18 25.76
C ILE A 77 -3.31 -25.41 27.18
N GLU A 78 -4.46 -24.82 27.51
CA GLU A 78 -5.14 -25.07 28.78
C GLU A 78 -6.22 -26.13 28.57
N LEU A 79 -6.22 -27.21 29.35
CA LEU A 79 -7.27 -28.23 29.32
C LEU A 79 -8.15 -28.07 30.56
N THR A 80 -9.44 -27.92 30.34
CA THR A 80 -10.49 -27.94 31.36
C THR A 80 -11.38 -29.18 31.12
N ASP A 81 -12.05 -29.66 32.17
CA ASP A 81 -12.91 -30.86 32.10
C ASP A 81 -12.25 -32.09 31.45
N LEU A 82 -10.94 -32.26 31.65
CA LEU A 82 -10.18 -33.40 31.13
C LEU A 82 -10.61 -34.68 31.84
N SER A 83 -11.01 -35.66 31.04
CA SER A 83 -11.23 -37.04 31.43
C SER A 83 -10.63 -37.97 30.38
N LEU A 84 -9.68 -38.80 30.80
CA LEU A 84 -9.09 -39.85 29.96
C LEU A 84 -9.56 -41.19 30.49
N GLY A 85 -10.21 -42.00 29.65
CA GLY A 85 -10.62 -43.35 29.98
C GLY A 85 -9.72 -44.36 29.31
N VAL A 86 -9.18 -45.31 30.08
CA VAL A 86 -8.43 -46.44 29.53
C VAL A 86 -9.35 -47.65 29.49
N ASN A 87 -9.59 -48.17 28.29
CA ASN A 87 -10.41 -49.35 28.06
C ASN A 87 -9.68 -50.27 27.09
N ASP A 88 -9.35 -51.48 27.57
CA ASP A 88 -8.57 -52.48 26.84
C ASP A 88 -7.24 -51.92 26.32
N GLU A 89 -7.14 -51.63 25.02
CA GLU A 89 -5.91 -51.19 24.32
C GLU A 89 -6.00 -49.74 23.83
N TRP A 90 -7.04 -49.01 24.27
CA TRP A 90 -7.31 -47.62 23.89
C TRP A 90 -7.35 -46.68 25.08
N ILE A 91 -6.78 -45.49 24.90
CA ILE A 91 -6.97 -44.32 25.76
C ILE A 91 -7.94 -43.41 25.04
N ALA A 92 -9.19 -43.33 25.51
CA ALA A 92 -10.15 -42.34 25.05
C ALA A 92 -9.96 -41.04 25.81
N ALA A 93 -10.04 -39.90 25.12
CA ALA A 93 -9.90 -38.59 25.72
C ALA A 93 -11.17 -37.75 25.52
N ARG A 94 -11.54 -37.01 26.55
CA ARG A 94 -12.50 -35.90 26.49
C ARG A 94 -11.92 -34.73 27.26
N ALA A 95 -11.96 -33.54 26.68
CA ALA A 95 -11.50 -32.31 27.31
C ALA A 95 -12.15 -31.10 26.65
N VAL A 96 -12.11 -29.97 27.33
CA VAL A 96 -12.30 -28.65 26.74
C VAL A 96 -10.93 -27.99 26.67
N VAL A 97 -10.43 -27.83 25.46
CA VAL A 97 -9.15 -27.20 25.14
C VAL A 97 -9.38 -25.69 25.05
N ARG A 98 -8.87 -24.96 26.03
CA ARG A 98 -8.80 -23.51 26.03
C ARG A 98 -7.51 -23.02 25.37
N VAL A 99 -7.64 -22.33 24.24
CA VAL A 99 -6.52 -21.74 23.49
C VAL A 99 -6.76 -20.24 23.38
N LEU A 100 -5.82 -19.44 23.89
CA LEU A 100 -5.90 -17.97 23.87
C LEU A 100 -7.20 -17.39 24.47
N GLY A 101 -7.85 -18.13 25.38
CA GLY A 101 -9.11 -17.77 26.04
C GLY A 101 -10.36 -18.42 25.45
N GLU A 102 -10.25 -19.24 24.40
CA GLU A 102 -11.39 -19.83 23.69
C GLU A 102 -11.53 -21.33 23.92
N ASP A 103 -12.77 -21.79 24.12
CA ASP A 103 -13.07 -23.18 24.45
C ASP A 103 -13.38 -24.02 23.20
N ILE A 104 -12.54 -25.04 22.95
CA ILE A 104 -12.71 -26.05 21.91
C ILE A 104 -12.97 -27.39 22.59
N GLU A 105 -14.16 -27.95 22.40
CA GLU A 105 -14.47 -29.28 22.91
C GLU A 105 -13.79 -30.36 22.08
N VAL A 106 -13.05 -31.24 22.75
CA VAL A 106 -12.39 -32.41 22.16
C VAL A 106 -12.94 -33.67 22.81
N GLY A 107 -13.30 -34.66 22.02
CA GLY A 107 -13.82 -35.92 22.53
C GLY A 107 -14.66 -36.67 21.53
N SER A 108 -15.93 -36.96 21.88
CA SER A 108 -16.83 -37.59 20.92
C SER A 108 -17.66 -36.55 20.18
N VAL A 109 -17.34 -36.34 18.90
CA VAL A 109 -17.99 -35.36 18.03
C VAL A 109 -18.49 -36.08 16.78
N GLY A 110 -19.79 -35.99 16.50
CA GLY A 110 -20.39 -36.57 15.29
C GLY A 110 -20.19 -38.08 15.12
N GLY A 111 -20.04 -38.81 16.24
CA GLY A 111 -19.77 -40.26 16.23
C GLY A 111 -18.28 -40.62 16.11
N ALA A 112 -17.41 -39.68 15.75
CA ALA A 112 -15.96 -39.83 15.88
C ALA A 112 -15.55 -39.72 17.35
N ARG A 113 -14.38 -40.26 17.69
CA ARG A 113 -13.85 -40.31 19.06
C ARG A 113 -12.47 -39.67 19.06
N THR A 114 -12.09 -39.08 20.18
CA THR A 114 -10.70 -38.75 20.45
C THR A 114 -10.08 -39.86 21.27
N GLY A 115 -8.97 -40.41 20.81
CA GLY A 115 -8.23 -41.40 21.56
C GLY A 115 -6.96 -41.90 20.85
N TYR A 116 -6.20 -42.70 21.58
CA TYR A 116 -4.95 -43.30 21.12
C TYR A 116 -4.93 -44.80 21.44
N ALA A 117 -4.59 -45.60 20.45
CA ALA A 117 -4.39 -47.04 20.59
C ALA A 117 -2.94 -47.33 21.00
N PHE A 118 -2.76 -47.88 22.20
CA PHE A 118 -1.43 -48.24 22.70
C PHE A 118 -1.12 -49.74 22.59
N GLY A 119 -2.10 -50.55 22.18
CA GLY A 119 -1.97 -51.99 21.98
C GLY A 119 -2.80 -52.50 20.80
N GLY A 120 -2.69 -53.79 20.52
CA GLY A 120 -3.45 -54.47 19.46
C GLY A 120 -2.98 -54.16 18.04
N GLU A 121 -3.82 -54.55 17.06
CA GLU A 121 -3.57 -54.30 15.63
C GLU A 121 -3.57 -52.80 15.29
N CYS A 122 -4.23 -51.98 16.11
CA CYS A 122 -4.29 -50.53 15.94
C CYS A 122 -3.18 -49.80 16.71
N ALA A 123 -2.25 -50.49 17.38
CA ALA A 123 -1.20 -49.85 18.18
C ALA A 123 -0.48 -48.74 17.40
N GLY A 124 -0.33 -47.57 18.03
CA GLY A 124 0.28 -46.38 17.42
C GLY A 124 -0.71 -45.49 16.66
N HIS A 125 -1.97 -45.88 16.48
CA HIS A 125 -2.98 -45.05 15.81
C HIS A 125 -3.68 -44.10 16.77
N PHE A 126 -4.09 -42.95 16.25
CA PHE A 126 -4.88 -41.97 16.98
C PHE A 126 -6.08 -41.51 16.15
N ASP A 127 -7.12 -41.11 16.87
CA ASP A 127 -8.24 -40.33 16.36
C ASP A 127 -8.36 -39.07 17.22
N ALA A 128 -8.65 -37.94 16.61
CA ALA A 128 -8.91 -36.68 17.28
C ALA A 128 -10.14 -36.04 16.65
N ALA A 129 -11.16 -35.77 17.47
CA ALA A 129 -12.37 -35.10 17.04
C ALA A 129 -12.64 -33.88 17.92
N ALA A 130 -12.89 -32.75 17.26
CA ALA A 130 -13.07 -31.44 17.90
C ALA A 130 -14.30 -30.71 17.37
N ARG A 131 -14.92 -29.89 18.23
CA ARG A 131 -15.96 -28.91 17.89
C ARG A 131 -15.83 -27.70 18.79
N GLY A 132 -16.27 -26.53 18.32
CA GLY A 132 -16.27 -25.32 19.14
C GLY A 132 -16.11 -24.08 18.28
N THR A 133 -15.42 -23.08 18.81
CA THR A 133 -15.22 -21.79 18.16
C THR A 133 -13.75 -21.41 18.16
N ALA A 134 -13.26 -20.90 17.04
CA ALA A 134 -11.92 -20.32 16.92
C ALA A 134 -12.04 -18.80 16.79
N SER A 135 -11.51 -18.05 17.76
CA SER A 135 -11.51 -16.59 17.67
C SER A 135 -10.47 -16.08 16.69
N VAL A 136 -10.61 -14.81 16.31
CA VAL A 136 -9.70 -14.22 15.32
C VAL A 136 -8.28 -14.03 15.82
N ARG A 137 -8.03 -14.11 17.13
CA ARG A 137 -6.64 -14.09 17.65
C ARG A 137 -5.85 -15.30 17.18
N LEU A 138 -6.51 -16.46 17.09
CA LEU A 138 -5.89 -17.67 16.55
C LEU A 138 -5.67 -17.50 15.04
N LEU A 139 -6.64 -16.94 14.33
CA LEU A 139 -6.55 -16.72 12.89
C LEU A 139 -5.53 -15.64 12.52
N SER A 140 -5.38 -14.56 13.29
CA SER A 140 -4.39 -13.51 13.02
C SER A 140 -2.97 -14.03 13.17
N GLN A 141 -2.72 -14.98 14.08
CA GLN A 141 -1.42 -15.67 14.14
C GLN A 141 -1.14 -16.53 12.91
N LEU A 142 -2.19 -17.03 12.23
CA LEU A 142 -2.08 -17.83 11.01
C LEU A 142 -2.06 -16.98 9.73
N LEU A 143 -2.79 -15.87 9.71
CA LEU A 143 -2.96 -14.98 8.56
C LEU A 143 -1.88 -13.88 8.47
N GLY A 144 -1.09 -13.67 9.53
CA GLY A 144 0.01 -12.71 9.56
C GLY A 144 -0.44 -11.25 9.56
N ASP A 145 0.45 -10.36 9.13
CA ASP A 145 0.31 -8.89 9.22
C ASP A 145 -0.72 -8.29 8.24
N ALA A 146 -1.36 -9.09 7.38
CA ALA A 146 -2.36 -8.62 6.41
C ALA A 146 -3.68 -8.15 7.05
N VAL A 147 -3.85 -8.34 8.36
CA VAL A 147 -5.05 -7.98 9.11
C VAL A 147 -4.67 -7.00 10.23
N GLU A 148 -5.01 -5.72 10.04
CA GLU A 148 -4.78 -4.63 11.00
C GLU A 148 -5.52 -4.84 12.32
N GLY A 149 -6.68 -5.48 12.25
CA GLY A 149 -7.51 -5.77 13.41
C GLY A 149 -8.62 -6.74 13.08
N SER A 150 -9.00 -7.53 14.05
CA SER A 150 -10.05 -8.50 13.85
C SER A 150 -10.82 -8.83 15.12
N GLU A 151 -12.12 -9.12 14.95
CA GLU A 151 -13.06 -9.35 16.03
C GLU A 151 -14.03 -10.48 15.68
N GLY A 152 -14.48 -11.20 16.70
CA GLY A 152 -15.42 -12.30 16.56
C GLY A 152 -14.76 -13.68 16.51
N ALA A 153 -15.48 -14.65 15.95
CA ALA A 153 -15.07 -16.05 15.92
C ALA A 153 -15.62 -16.78 14.70
N ILE A 154 -15.04 -17.94 14.46
CA ILE A 154 -15.45 -18.89 13.44
C ILE A 154 -15.95 -20.15 14.13
N ASP A 155 -17.05 -20.69 13.63
CA ASP A 155 -17.61 -21.96 14.10
C ASP A 155 -16.82 -23.13 13.50
N ILE A 156 -16.49 -24.08 14.36
CA ILE A 156 -15.96 -25.40 13.98
C ILE A 156 -17.02 -26.42 14.39
N PRO A 157 -18.03 -26.70 13.56
CA PRO A 157 -19.03 -27.72 13.88
C PRO A 157 -18.42 -29.10 14.10
N GLN A 158 -17.36 -29.41 13.33
CA GLN A 158 -16.66 -30.69 13.39
C GLN A 158 -15.30 -30.57 12.70
N ALA A 159 -14.27 -31.07 13.36
CA ALA A 159 -12.97 -31.38 12.78
C ALA A 159 -12.52 -32.76 13.27
N ILE A 160 -12.11 -33.63 12.35
CA ILE A 160 -11.64 -34.98 12.63
C ILE A 160 -10.27 -35.15 11.99
N VAL A 161 -9.31 -35.66 12.76
CA VAL A 161 -7.98 -36.04 12.28
C VAL A 161 -7.69 -37.45 12.80
N SER A 162 -7.24 -38.34 11.93
CA SER A 162 -6.78 -39.67 12.32
C SER A 162 -5.49 -40.05 11.60
N GLY A 163 -4.69 -40.88 12.26
CA GLY A 163 -3.38 -41.26 11.73
C GLY A 163 -2.60 -42.17 12.67
N SER A 164 -1.29 -42.24 12.44
CA SER A 164 -0.34 -42.97 13.29
C SER A 164 0.72 -42.02 13.87
N LEU A 165 1.14 -42.25 15.12
CA LEU A 165 2.18 -41.49 15.80
C LEU A 165 3.57 -42.17 15.77
N ILE A 166 3.62 -43.45 15.42
CA ILE A 166 4.84 -44.28 15.48
C ILE A 166 5.08 -44.90 14.09
N PRO A 167 6.29 -44.84 13.52
CA PRO A 167 7.53 -44.26 14.09
C PRO A 167 7.59 -42.72 14.05
N GLU A 168 6.73 -42.09 13.26
CA GLU A 168 6.59 -40.65 13.11
C GLU A 168 5.12 -40.28 12.87
N LEU A 169 4.77 -39.01 13.06
CA LEU A 169 3.41 -38.52 12.85
C LEU A 169 3.04 -38.63 11.36
N ASN A 170 2.10 -39.51 11.05
CA ASN A 170 1.52 -39.68 9.74
C ASN A 170 0.00 -39.50 9.81
N ILE A 171 -0.47 -38.37 9.30
CA ILE A 171 -1.90 -38.08 9.19
C ILE A 171 -2.45 -38.87 8.00
N GLN A 172 -3.41 -39.75 8.26
CA GLN A 172 -4.05 -40.60 7.24
C GLN A 172 -5.38 -40.00 6.78
N ARG A 173 -6.10 -39.34 7.70
CA ARG A 173 -7.36 -38.65 7.43
C ARG A 173 -7.36 -37.31 8.15
N ALA A 174 -7.80 -36.27 7.46
CA ALA A 174 -8.19 -35.03 8.07
C ALA A 174 -9.44 -34.55 7.34
N GLU A 175 -10.51 -34.25 8.06
CA GLU A 175 -11.73 -33.72 7.47
C GLU A 175 -12.45 -32.83 8.47
N GLY A 176 -13.25 -31.90 7.98
CA GLY A 176 -14.04 -31.07 8.85
C GLY A 176 -14.78 -29.98 8.12
N SER A 177 -15.45 -29.15 8.90
CA SER A 177 -16.10 -27.98 8.39
C SER A 177 -15.91 -26.78 9.30
N ILE A 178 -15.93 -25.63 8.66
CA ILE A 178 -15.75 -24.32 9.25
C ILE A 178 -16.89 -23.44 8.74
N GLY A 179 -17.49 -22.62 9.60
CA GLY A 179 -18.61 -21.76 9.22
C GLY A 179 -18.76 -20.50 10.07
N PHE A 180 -19.78 -19.72 9.73
CA PHE A 180 -20.07 -18.41 10.34
C PHE A 180 -21.55 -18.33 10.77
N THR A 181 -22.08 -19.43 11.31
CA THR A 181 -23.54 -19.60 11.48
C THR A 181 -24.02 -18.94 12.77
N ASP A 182 -23.27 -19.14 13.85
CA ASP A 182 -23.57 -18.64 15.18
C ASP A 182 -22.70 -17.43 15.54
N HIS A 183 -21.51 -17.34 14.92
CA HIS A 183 -20.55 -16.26 15.14
C HIS A 183 -20.26 -15.49 13.86
N GLN A 184 -20.09 -14.17 14.00
CA GLN A 184 -19.66 -13.28 12.94
C GLN A 184 -18.15 -13.05 13.06
N LEU A 185 -17.44 -13.13 11.93
CA LEU A 185 -16.06 -12.68 11.82
C LEU A 185 -16.02 -11.26 11.27
N THR A 186 -15.29 -10.35 11.91
CA THR A 186 -15.01 -9.01 11.38
C THR A 186 -13.52 -8.84 11.18
N LEU A 187 -13.12 -8.54 9.94
CA LEU A 187 -11.73 -8.31 9.54
C LEU A 187 -11.57 -6.85 9.12
N ARG A 188 -10.54 -6.18 9.64
CA ARG A 188 -10.06 -4.89 9.13
C ARG A 188 -8.79 -5.16 8.35
N VAL A 189 -8.85 -4.86 7.06
CA VAL A 189 -7.73 -5.02 6.15
C VAL A 189 -7.02 -3.68 6.04
N THR A 190 -5.70 -3.73 5.92
CA THR A 190 -4.88 -2.57 5.60
C THR A 190 -5.31 -1.97 4.26
N ASP A 191 -5.36 -0.64 4.19
CA ASP A 191 -5.55 0.15 2.97
C ASP A 191 -6.93 0.07 2.29
N GLY A 192 -7.71 1.11 2.52
CA GLY A 192 -8.73 1.60 1.59
C GLY A 192 -10.06 0.85 1.51
N LEU A 193 -10.16 -0.34 2.10
CA LEU A 193 -11.41 -1.07 2.25
C LEU A 193 -12.03 -0.84 3.63
N ASP A 194 -13.35 -0.78 3.68
CA ASP A 194 -14.09 -0.84 4.95
C ASP A 194 -13.97 -2.23 5.59
N ALA A 195 -14.28 -2.34 6.89
CA ALA A 195 -14.25 -3.62 7.59
C ALA A 195 -15.14 -4.68 6.92
N LEU A 196 -14.59 -5.88 6.70
CA LEU A 196 -15.27 -7.03 6.13
C LEU A 196 -15.93 -7.84 7.24
N LYS A 197 -17.23 -8.10 7.12
CA LYS A 197 -18.01 -8.89 8.07
C LYS A 197 -18.46 -10.19 7.40
N LEU A 198 -17.88 -11.32 7.80
CA LEU A 198 -18.31 -12.65 7.37
C LEU A 198 -19.41 -13.14 8.31
N ARG A 199 -20.60 -13.34 7.77
CA ARG A 199 -21.81 -13.73 8.52
C ARG A 199 -22.41 -15.05 8.10
N LYS A 200 -21.97 -15.56 6.96
CA LYS A 200 -22.47 -16.79 6.36
C LYS A 200 -21.35 -17.43 5.57
N GLY A 201 -21.48 -18.73 5.41
CA GLY A 201 -20.57 -19.51 4.61
C GLY A 201 -20.20 -20.81 5.29
N ARG A 202 -19.77 -21.75 4.47
CA ARG A 202 -19.25 -23.03 4.91
C ARG A 202 -18.04 -23.38 4.07
N VAL A 203 -16.95 -23.73 4.75
CA VAL A 203 -15.80 -24.38 4.16
C VAL A 203 -15.79 -25.81 4.65
N VAL A 204 -15.69 -26.77 3.74
CA VAL A 204 -15.42 -28.17 4.08
C VAL A 204 -13.98 -28.44 3.68
N PHE A 205 -13.20 -29.08 4.54
CA PHE A 205 -11.85 -29.51 4.20
C PHE A 205 -11.73 -31.01 4.32
N ALA A 206 -10.88 -31.61 3.48
CA ALA A 206 -10.60 -33.04 3.49
C ALA A 206 -9.16 -33.29 3.00
N ARG A 207 -8.50 -34.30 3.56
CA ARG A 207 -7.20 -34.79 3.09
C ARG A 207 -7.41 -35.68 1.87
N CYS A 208 -6.70 -35.36 0.78
CA CYS A 208 -6.69 -36.16 -0.43
C CYS A 208 -6.11 -37.55 -0.14
N GLY A 209 -6.79 -38.59 -0.60
CA GLY A 209 -6.40 -39.98 -0.38
C GLY A 209 -7.43 -40.97 -0.91
N PRO A 210 -7.30 -42.28 -0.58
CA PRO A 210 -8.20 -43.31 -1.09
C PRO A 210 -9.68 -43.11 -0.73
N SER A 211 -9.96 -42.51 0.42
CA SER A 211 -11.33 -42.18 0.87
C SER A 211 -11.88 -40.90 0.26
N HIS A 212 -11.01 -40.02 -0.24
CA HIS A 212 -11.36 -38.73 -0.83
C HIS A 212 -10.41 -38.42 -2.00
N PRO A 213 -10.63 -39.05 -3.17
CA PRO A 213 -9.72 -38.93 -4.29
C PRO A 213 -9.78 -37.51 -4.89
N CYS A 214 -8.63 -36.86 -5.02
CA CYS A 214 -8.46 -35.53 -5.65
C CYS A 214 -7.90 -35.64 -7.08
N THR A 215 -8.11 -36.79 -7.73
CA THR A 215 -7.53 -37.10 -9.04
C THR A 215 -8.14 -36.32 -10.19
N ASP A 216 -9.32 -35.73 -9.99
CA ASP A 216 -10.01 -34.88 -10.98
C ASP A 216 -9.23 -33.59 -11.28
N VAL A 217 -8.41 -33.13 -10.34
CA VAL A 217 -7.54 -31.95 -10.47
C VAL A 217 -6.04 -32.30 -10.56
N GLY A 218 -5.69 -33.59 -10.61
CA GLY A 218 -4.30 -34.05 -10.74
C GLY A 218 -3.43 -33.80 -9.50
N VAL A 219 -4.04 -33.70 -8.31
CA VAL A 219 -3.33 -33.45 -7.04
C VAL A 219 -3.01 -34.76 -6.33
N ASP A 220 -1.78 -34.89 -5.84
CA ASP A 220 -1.29 -36.09 -5.15
C ASP A 220 -1.95 -36.31 -3.78
N ASP A 221 -1.98 -37.58 -3.37
CA ASP A 221 -2.42 -38.01 -2.05
C ASP A 221 -1.62 -37.31 -0.94
N GLY A 222 -2.29 -37.02 0.18
CA GLY A 222 -1.72 -36.32 1.32
C GLY A 222 -1.86 -34.79 1.29
N SER A 223 -2.33 -34.22 0.18
CA SER A 223 -2.70 -32.81 0.07
C SER A 223 -3.99 -32.49 0.86
N LEU A 224 -4.24 -31.21 1.15
CA LEU A 224 -5.47 -30.74 1.78
C LEU A 224 -6.35 -30.04 0.75
N ALA A 225 -7.57 -30.53 0.57
CA ALA A 225 -8.61 -29.91 -0.25
C ALA A 225 -9.53 -29.06 0.62
N PHE A 226 -9.84 -27.86 0.16
CA PHE A 226 -10.77 -26.92 0.77
C PHE A 226 -11.88 -26.60 -0.24
N TYR A 227 -13.12 -26.80 0.18
CA TYR A 227 -14.33 -26.58 -0.60
C TYR A 227 -15.13 -25.42 0.01
N VAL A 228 -14.91 -24.22 -0.53
CA VAL A 228 -15.63 -23.00 -0.16
C VAL A 228 -17.02 -23.04 -0.80
N GLY A 229 -18.08 -23.03 -0.01
CA GLY A 229 -19.42 -23.37 -0.51
C GLY A 229 -19.86 -24.80 -0.17
N GLY A 230 -18.96 -25.59 0.43
CA GLY A 230 -19.12 -27.03 0.68
C GLY A 230 -18.87 -27.89 -0.55
N GLU A 231 -18.61 -29.19 -0.35
CA GLU A 231 -18.16 -30.13 -1.41
C GLU A 231 -19.02 -30.14 -2.68
N ARG A 232 -20.34 -30.04 -2.54
CA ARG A 232 -21.28 -30.05 -3.70
C ARG A 232 -21.51 -28.67 -4.30
N GLY A 233 -21.22 -27.62 -3.54
CA GLY A 233 -21.45 -26.23 -3.93
C GLY A 233 -20.22 -25.62 -4.60
N ALA A 234 -19.03 -25.94 -4.09
CA ALA A 234 -17.75 -25.43 -4.56
C ALA A 234 -17.49 -25.62 -6.07
N PRO A 235 -17.76 -26.77 -6.70
CA PRO A 235 -17.48 -26.97 -8.12
C PRO A 235 -18.50 -26.31 -9.07
N ARG A 236 -19.44 -25.50 -8.55
CA ARG A 236 -20.49 -24.90 -9.39
C ARG A 236 -20.05 -23.53 -9.90
N GLU A 237 -20.35 -23.26 -11.16
CA GLU A 237 -20.16 -21.94 -11.78
C GLU A 237 -21.02 -20.83 -11.15
N ARG A 238 -22.15 -21.20 -10.54
CA ARG A 238 -23.06 -20.25 -9.88
C ARG A 238 -22.88 -20.31 -8.38
N LYS A 239 -22.91 -19.13 -7.76
CA LYS A 239 -22.89 -18.92 -6.31
C LYS A 239 -23.78 -19.94 -5.56
N PRO A 240 -23.19 -20.86 -4.78
CA PRO A 240 -23.94 -21.81 -3.96
C PRO A 240 -24.47 -21.14 -2.68
N VAL A 241 -25.48 -21.75 -2.06
CA VAL A 241 -26.05 -21.29 -0.77
C VAL A 241 -25.00 -21.28 0.35
N GLY A 242 -24.00 -22.16 0.27
CA GLY A 242 -22.92 -22.25 1.25
C GLY A 242 -21.75 -21.28 1.03
N ALA A 243 -21.80 -20.42 0.00
CA ALA A 243 -20.73 -19.48 -0.30
C ALA A 243 -20.42 -18.60 0.92
N ILE A 244 -19.16 -18.20 1.09
CA ILE A 244 -18.81 -17.25 2.14
C ILE A 244 -19.29 -15.88 1.69
N GLU A 245 -20.15 -15.26 2.47
CA GLU A 245 -20.67 -13.92 2.21
C GLU A 245 -20.01 -12.91 3.15
N ALA A 246 -19.45 -11.86 2.57
CA ALA A 246 -18.85 -10.74 3.26
C ALA A 246 -19.72 -9.47 3.06
N GLU A 247 -20.03 -8.78 4.15
CA GLU A 247 -20.52 -7.40 4.10
C GLU A 247 -19.33 -6.45 4.29
N ILE A 248 -19.12 -5.54 3.33
CA ILE A 248 -18.01 -4.59 3.32
C ILE A 248 -18.60 -3.17 3.46
N GLY A 249 -18.34 -2.53 4.60
CA GLY A 249 -18.91 -1.23 4.89
C GLY A 249 -20.44 -1.26 5.06
N THR A 250 -21.14 -0.26 4.50
CA THR A 250 -22.61 -0.14 4.63
C THR A 250 -23.38 -0.84 3.52
N ARG A 251 -22.86 -0.78 2.29
CA ARG A 251 -23.53 -1.29 1.07
C ARG A 251 -22.80 -2.46 0.41
N GLY A 252 -21.47 -2.46 0.45
CA GLY A 252 -20.66 -3.46 -0.24
C GLY A 252 -20.96 -4.89 0.20
N ARG A 253 -21.02 -5.80 -0.77
CA ARG A 253 -21.19 -7.23 -0.58
C ARG A 253 -20.17 -7.96 -1.45
N ALA A 254 -19.59 -9.01 -0.92
CA ALA A 254 -18.81 -9.95 -1.70
C ALA A 254 -19.22 -11.38 -1.35
N ALA A 255 -19.10 -12.29 -2.31
CA ALA A 255 -19.25 -13.71 -2.03
C ALA A 255 -18.15 -14.51 -2.71
N VAL A 256 -17.60 -15.50 -2.00
CA VAL A 256 -16.58 -16.40 -2.53
C VAL A 256 -17.01 -17.87 -2.40
N TRP A 257 -16.75 -18.64 -3.45
CA TRP A 257 -16.94 -20.09 -3.49
C TRP A 257 -15.90 -20.73 -4.41
N GLY A 258 -15.72 -22.05 -4.31
CA GLY A 258 -14.75 -22.76 -5.15
C GLY A 258 -13.88 -23.74 -4.38
N ARG A 259 -12.80 -24.17 -5.02
CA ARG A 259 -11.90 -25.21 -4.55
C ARG A 259 -10.48 -24.66 -4.41
N LEU A 260 -9.81 -25.03 -3.33
CA LEU A 260 -8.40 -24.74 -3.10
C LEU A 260 -7.73 -26.01 -2.61
N PHE A 261 -6.60 -26.38 -3.21
CA PHE A 261 -5.81 -27.54 -2.85
C PHE A 261 -4.43 -27.05 -2.43
N ILE A 262 -3.99 -27.49 -1.25
CA ILE A 262 -2.76 -27.03 -0.63
C ILE A 262 -1.90 -28.24 -0.27
N ALA A 263 -0.61 -28.16 -0.55
CA ALA A 263 0.38 -29.12 -0.09
C ALA A 263 0.52 -29.08 1.45
N PRO A 264 1.08 -30.13 2.08
CA PRO A 264 1.33 -30.14 3.52
C PRO A 264 2.22 -28.99 4.03
N ASP A 265 3.04 -28.41 3.15
CA ASP A 265 3.92 -27.28 3.45
C ASP A 265 3.24 -25.90 3.31
N GLY A 266 1.97 -25.86 2.89
CA GLY A 266 1.21 -24.63 2.68
C GLY A 266 1.22 -24.11 1.24
N THR A 267 1.94 -24.74 0.32
CA THR A 267 2.01 -24.29 -1.09
C THR A 267 0.69 -24.56 -1.81
N PRO A 268 0.10 -23.59 -2.53
CA PRO A 268 -1.07 -23.82 -3.39
C PRO A 268 -0.72 -24.80 -4.52
N LEU A 269 -1.44 -25.92 -4.60
CA LEU A 269 -1.29 -26.92 -5.67
C LEU A 269 -2.32 -26.75 -6.79
N HIS A 270 -3.50 -26.22 -6.46
CA HIS A 270 -4.55 -25.91 -7.41
C HIS A 270 -5.56 -24.95 -6.79
N THR A 271 -5.92 -23.89 -7.50
CA THR A 271 -6.87 -22.87 -7.08
C THR A 271 -7.94 -22.71 -8.15
N GLU A 272 -9.20 -22.76 -7.72
CA GLU A 272 -10.38 -22.48 -8.52
C GLU A 272 -11.39 -21.77 -7.61
N LEU A 273 -11.19 -20.47 -7.39
CA LEU A 273 -12.08 -19.66 -6.56
C LEU A 273 -12.81 -18.63 -7.40
N ASP A 274 -14.11 -18.50 -7.17
CA ASP A 274 -14.98 -17.55 -7.81
C ASP A 274 -15.45 -16.52 -6.80
N VAL A 275 -15.38 -15.25 -7.18
CA VAL A 275 -15.71 -14.10 -6.35
C VAL A 275 -16.72 -13.22 -7.07
N SER A 276 -17.86 -12.94 -6.45
CA SER A 276 -18.78 -11.90 -6.91
C SER A 276 -18.64 -10.68 -6.00
N ILE A 277 -18.63 -9.47 -6.56
CA ILE A 277 -18.41 -8.20 -5.86
C ILE A 277 -19.54 -7.24 -6.24
N ASP A 278 -20.20 -6.65 -5.25
CA ASP A 278 -21.32 -5.74 -5.46
C ASP A 278 -21.16 -4.52 -4.54
N ASP A 279 -21.11 -3.33 -5.14
CA ASP A 279 -21.11 -2.03 -4.47
C ASP A 279 -19.96 -1.85 -3.44
N VAL A 280 -18.80 -2.46 -3.68
CA VAL A 280 -17.67 -2.42 -2.74
C VAL A 280 -16.88 -1.11 -2.90
N SER A 281 -17.00 -0.23 -1.90
CA SER A 281 -16.26 1.03 -1.87
C SER A 281 -14.78 0.82 -1.55
N TYR A 282 -13.92 1.39 -2.38
CA TYR A 282 -12.48 1.47 -2.19
C TYR A 282 -12.02 2.94 -2.13
N ARG A 283 -11.10 3.24 -1.23
CA ARG A 283 -10.50 4.58 -1.08
C ARG A 283 -8.99 4.50 -0.92
N HIS A 284 -8.25 5.12 -1.83
CA HIS A 284 -6.82 5.30 -1.67
C HIS A 284 -6.51 6.62 -0.96
N TYR A 285 -5.57 6.61 -0.03
CA TYR A 285 -5.19 7.78 0.76
C TYR A 285 -3.75 8.19 0.46
N ASP A 286 -3.47 9.50 0.48
CA ASP A 286 -2.09 10.01 0.43
C ASP A 286 -1.36 9.77 1.77
N ALA A 287 -0.06 10.07 1.79
CA ALA A 287 0.77 9.99 3.01
C ALA A 287 0.29 10.88 4.18
N ARG A 288 -0.65 11.80 3.95
CA ARG A 288 -1.27 12.65 4.98
C ARG A 288 -2.65 12.12 5.40
N GLY A 289 -3.05 10.94 4.92
CA GLY A 289 -4.33 10.31 5.21
C GLY A 289 -5.54 10.94 4.51
N ARG A 290 -5.33 11.75 3.47
CA ARG A 290 -6.42 12.35 2.69
C ARG A 290 -6.80 11.42 1.54
N PRO A 291 -8.10 11.19 1.25
CA PRO A 291 -8.50 10.38 0.13
C PRO A 291 -8.11 11.07 -1.19
N VAL A 292 -7.37 10.35 -2.04
CA VAL A 292 -6.88 10.83 -3.34
C VAL A 292 -7.48 10.06 -4.52
N ALA A 293 -7.99 8.86 -4.28
CA ALA A 293 -8.83 8.15 -5.21
C ALA A 293 -9.94 7.44 -4.44
N GLU A 294 -11.15 7.43 -4.99
CA GLU A 294 -12.29 6.70 -4.46
C GLU A 294 -13.08 6.10 -5.63
N GLY A 295 -13.71 4.96 -5.37
CA GLY A 295 -14.56 4.32 -6.37
C GLY A 295 -15.27 3.13 -5.78
N GLU A 296 -16.24 2.62 -6.52
CA GLU A 296 -16.95 1.42 -6.17
C GLU A 296 -16.75 0.36 -7.22
N ILE A 297 -16.47 -0.84 -6.75
CA ILE A 297 -16.09 -1.97 -7.57
C ILE A 297 -17.28 -2.92 -7.62
N ASN A 298 -17.69 -3.25 -8.84
CA ASN A 298 -18.71 -4.23 -9.15
C ASN A 298 -18.11 -5.33 -10.03
N SER A 299 -18.51 -6.56 -9.82
CA SER A 299 -18.15 -7.68 -10.68
C SER A 299 -19.11 -8.84 -10.45
N ASP A 300 -19.72 -9.33 -11.53
CA ASP A 300 -20.53 -10.54 -11.48
C ASP A 300 -19.65 -11.77 -11.12
N LEU A 301 -18.41 -11.80 -11.64
CA LEU A 301 -17.48 -12.90 -11.46
C LEU A 301 -16.02 -12.48 -11.69
N VAL A 302 -15.21 -12.64 -10.64
CA VAL A 302 -13.75 -12.67 -10.68
C VAL A 302 -13.30 -14.08 -10.30
N ALA A 303 -12.57 -14.72 -11.20
CA ALA A 303 -12.05 -16.07 -11.06
C ALA A 303 -10.56 -16.05 -10.69
N LEU A 304 -10.18 -16.72 -9.60
CA LEU A 304 -8.78 -17.03 -9.28
C LEU A 304 -8.51 -18.46 -9.75
N ARG A 305 -7.53 -18.63 -10.62
CA ARG A 305 -7.21 -19.91 -11.28
C ARG A 305 -5.72 -20.21 -11.25
N GLY A 306 -5.36 -21.48 -11.09
CA GLY A 306 -3.95 -21.92 -11.17
C GLY A 306 -3.32 -22.23 -9.81
N SER A 307 -2.00 -22.32 -9.77
CA SER A 307 -1.27 -22.80 -8.58
C SER A 307 0.01 -22.00 -8.37
N ASP A 308 0.76 -21.77 -9.44
CA ASP A 308 1.92 -20.87 -9.48
C ASP A 308 2.19 -20.52 -10.96
N PRO A 309 1.81 -19.33 -11.44
CA PRO A 309 1.10 -18.28 -10.70
C PRO A 309 -0.39 -18.57 -10.56
N ILE A 310 -1.03 -17.92 -9.59
CA ILE A 310 -2.49 -17.81 -9.53
C ILE A 310 -2.89 -16.61 -10.38
N VAL A 311 -3.72 -16.83 -11.40
CA VAL A 311 -4.22 -15.81 -12.31
C VAL A 311 -5.59 -15.33 -11.84
N VAL A 312 -5.73 -14.01 -11.65
CA VAL A 312 -6.97 -13.33 -11.34
C VAL A 312 -7.61 -12.84 -12.64
N GLN A 313 -8.74 -13.44 -13.00
CA GLN A 313 -9.41 -13.29 -14.29
C GLN A 313 -10.82 -12.75 -14.10
N GLY A 314 -11.27 -11.81 -14.93
CA GLY A 314 -12.67 -11.37 -14.89
C GLY A 314 -12.89 -9.95 -15.37
N GLU A 315 -14.14 -9.51 -15.25
CA GLU A 315 -14.54 -8.16 -15.60
C GLU A 315 -14.89 -7.38 -14.33
N LEU A 316 -14.31 -6.19 -14.20
CA LEU A 316 -14.53 -5.26 -13.11
C LEU A 316 -15.18 -4.00 -13.67
N ALA A 317 -16.25 -3.57 -13.04
CA ALA A 317 -16.91 -2.32 -13.33
C ALA A 317 -16.67 -1.32 -12.19
N LEU A 318 -16.27 -0.11 -12.57
CA LEU A 318 -15.98 0.99 -11.66
C LEU A 318 -17.11 2.01 -11.74
N ALA A 319 -17.83 2.17 -10.64
CA ALA A 319 -18.89 3.16 -10.49
C ALA A 319 -18.47 4.24 -9.49
N ARG A 320 -19.13 5.41 -9.56
CA ARG A 320 -18.92 6.54 -8.64
C ARG A 320 -17.44 6.85 -8.36
N SER A 321 -16.61 6.77 -9.39
CA SER A 321 -15.17 6.88 -9.26
C SER A 321 -14.71 8.34 -9.33
N ARG A 322 -13.75 8.71 -8.47
CA ARG A 322 -13.22 10.05 -8.36
C ARG A 322 -11.74 10.05 -8.04
N TYR A 323 -11.00 10.91 -8.74
CA TYR A 323 -9.58 11.16 -8.52
C TYR A 323 -9.36 12.60 -8.10
N VAL A 324 -8.74 12.81 -6.94
CA VAL A 324 -8.64 14.12 -6.26
C VAL A 324 -7.19 14.50 -5.95
N LYS A 325 -6.20 13.74 -6.45
CA LYS A 325 -4.79 14.03 -6.17
C LYS A 325 -4.42 15.40 -6.76
N ASP A 326 -4.05 16.33 -5.89
CA ASP A 326 -3.55 17.65 -6.25
C ASP A 326 -2.25 17.52 -7.04
N ALA A 327 -2.14 18.26 -8.14
CA ALA A 327 -0.89 18.45 -8.85
C ALA A 327 -0.02 19.44 -8.07
N VAL A 328 1.16 19.00 -7.64
CA VAL A 328 2.12 19.85 -6.94
C VAL A 328 3.11 20.40 -7.95
N GLN A 329 3.43 21.69 -7.84
CA GLN A 329 4.50 22.30 -8.65
C GLN A 329 5.86 21.81 -8.12
N GLY A 330 6.55 20.97 -8.90
CA GLY A 330 7.83 20.35 -8.56
C GLY A 330 8.98 20.77 -9.48
N SER A 331 10.07 19.99 -9.50
CA SER A 331 11.17 20.13 -10.48
C SER A 331 10.74 19.79 -11.91
N ASP A 332 9.65 19.05 -12.02
CA ASP A 332 8.92 18.74 -13.24
C ASP A 332 7.71 19.67 -13.23
N ILE A 333 7.43 20.30 -14.36
CA ILE A 333 6.52 21.46 -14.47
C ILE A 333 5.16 21.23 -13.75
N LEU A 334 4.64 19.99 -13.77
CA LEU A 334 3.68 19.45 -12.82
C LEU A 334 4.13 18.05 -12.45
N ALA A 335 4.13 17.72 -11.16
CA ALA A 335 4.32 16.35 -10.72
C ALA A 335 3.17 15.94 -9.79
N LEU A 336 2.64 14.74 -10.03
CA LEU A 336 1.73 14.09 -9.09
C LEU A 336 2.56 13.44 -7.96
N THR A 337 3.39 14.22 -7.26
CA THR A 337 4.25 13.64 -6.23
C THR A 337 3.43 13.10 -5.06
N ASP A 338 3.77 11.90 -4.61
CA ASP A 338 3.54 11.52 -3.22
C ASP A 338 4.57 12.26 -2.37
N ASP A 339 4.24 13.50 -1.98
CA ASP A 339 5.01 14.24 -0.98
C ASP A 339 4.81 13.60 0.39
N GLY A 340 5.47 12.46 0.61
CA GLY A 340 5.57 11.77 1.88
C GLY A 340 6.20 10.40 1.67
N GLY A 341 7.46 10.25 2.08
CA GLY A 341 8.19 8.99 2.10
C GLY A 341 7.61 7.98 3.09
N GLY A 342 6.41 7.51 2.82
CA GLY A 342 5.84 6.28 3.36
C GLY A 342 5.83 5.26 2.23
N VAL A 343 6.96 4.58 2.02
CA VAL A 343 6.89 3.22 1.46
C VAL A 343 5.85 2.50 2.31
N PRO A 344 4.83 1.81 1.74
CA PRO A 344 3.89 1.03 2.54
C PRO A 344 4.70 0.21 3.54
N THR A 345 4.43 0.41 4.84
CA THR A 345 5.29 -0.07 5.94
C THR A 345 5.38 -1.60 5.99
N SER A 346 4.53 -2.28 5.25
CA SER A 346 4.56 -3.71 4.98
C SER A 346 4.51 -3.92 3.47
N GLN A 347 5.54 -4.58 2.91
CA GLN A 347 5.43 -5.10 1.54
C GLN A 347 4.25 -6.08 1.48
N PRO A 348 3.47 -6.10 0.38
CA PRO A 348 2.44 -7.11 0.19
C PRO A 348 3.01 -8.52 0.36
N SER A 349 2.18 -9.44 0.85
CA SER A 349 2.61 -10.83 1.04
C SER A 349 3.11 -11.46 -0.26
N GLU A 350 3.99 -12.45 -0.17
CA GLU A 350 4.52 -13.15 -1.35
C GLU A 350 3.40 -13.71 -2.24
N LEU A 351 2.31 -14.19 -1.63
CA LEU A 351 1.13 -14.67 -2.34
C LEU A 351 0.51 -13.59 -3.25
N VAL A 352 0.38 -12.35 -2.76
CA VAL A 352 -0.17 -11.22 -3.54
C VAL A 352 0.80 -10.84 -4.65
N ARG A 353 2.10 -10.84 -4.37
CA ARG A 353 3.14 -10.52 -5.35
C ARG A 353 3.27 -11.56 -6.46
N SER A 354 2.94 -12.83 -6.17
CA SER A 354 2.91 -13.92 -7.15
C SER A 354 1.62 -13.98 -7.98
N LEU A 355 0.65 -13.10 -7.75
CA LEU A 355 -0.56 -13.05 -8.57
C LEU A 355 -0.25 -12.53 -9.96
N GLN A 356 -0.88 -13.15 -10.96
CA GLN A 356 -0.99 -12.61 -12.30
C GLN A 356 -2.39 -12.07 -12.53
N PHE A 357 -2.51 -11.05 -13.36
CA PHE A 357 -3.76 -10.40 -13.70
C PHE A 357 -4.12 -10.67 -15.16
N ASP A 358 -5.41 -10.89 -15.39
CA ASP A 358 -6.07 -10.86 -16.71
C ASP A 358 -7.47 -10.28 -16.49
N LEU A 359 -7.50 -8.99 -16.20
CA LEU A 359 -8.70 -8.28 -15.79
C LEU A 359 -9.12 -7.31 -16.89
N ARG A 360 -10.44 -7.15 -17.08
CA ARG A 360 -11.00 -6.07 -17.88
C ARG A 360 -11.74 -5.12 -16.97
N VAL A 361 -11.23 -3.90 -16.88
CA VAL A 361 -11.77 -2.84 -16.05
C VAL A 361 -12.49 -1.84 -16.94
N ALA A 362 -13.77 -1.60 -16.66
CA ALA A 362 -14.56 -0.59 -17.36
C ALA A 362 -15.21 0.36 -16.35
N THR A 363 -15.44 1.60 -16.73
CA THR A 363 -16.26 2.53 -15.93
C THR A 363 -17.74 2.39 -16.30
N ASP A 364 -18.61 2.21 -15.30
CA ASP A 364 -20.07 2.21 -15.48
C ASP A 364 -20.61 3.65 -15.56
N ASP A 365 -20.09 4.51 -14.70
CA ASP A 365 -20.32 5.95 -14.70
C ASP A 365 -18.99 6.67 -14.99
N PRO A 366 -19.01 7.85 -15.64
CA PRO A 366 -17.78 8.59 -15.92
C PRO A 366 -16.94 8.83 -14.65
N LEU A 367 -15.66 8.48 -14.71
CA LEU A 367 -14.68 8.76 -13.68
C LEU A 367 -14.43 10.26 -13.62
N ARG A 368 -14.55 10.85 -12.42
CA ARG A 368 -14.41 12.29 -12.22
C ARG A 368 -12.99 12.63 -11.78
N VAL A 369 -12.33 13.55 -12.49
CA VAL A 369 -11.04 14.10 -12.10
C VAL A 369 -11.26 15.52 -11.58
N ASP A 370 -11.10 15.70 -10.27
CA ASP A 370 -11.32 16.96 -9.56
C ASP A 370 -10.09 17.26 -8.69
N ASN A 371 -9.17 18.08 -9.18
CA ASN A 371 -7.99 18.51 -8.42
C ASN A 371 -7.74 20.01 -8.60
N ASN A 372 -6.65 20.53 -8.02
CA ASN A 372 -6.29 21.94 -8.12
C ASN A 372 -6.04 22.49 -9.54
N ILE A 373 -5.88 21.65 -10.56
CA ILE A 373 -5.69 22.07 -11.97
C ILE A 373 -6.79 21.58 -12.92
N ALA A 374 -7.67 20.69 -12.47
CA ALA A 374 -8.70 20.05 -13.28
C ALA A 374 -10.03 20.10 -12.53
N THR A 375 -11.06 20.66 -13.15
CA THR A 375 -12.40 20.76 -12.54
C THR A 375 -13.46 20.21 -13.50
N GLY A 376 -14.26 19.27 -13.00
CA GLY A 376 -15.39 18.72 -13.77
C GLY A 376 -14.97 17.93 -15.01
N ILE A 377 -13.76 17.35 -14.99
CA ILE A 377 -13.33 16.42 -16.04
C ILE A 377 -13.99 15.07 -15.78
N GLU A 378 -14.64 14.53 -16.80
CA GLU A 378 -15.30 13.23 -16.77
C GLU A 378 -14.67 12.33 -17.83
N ALA A 379 -14.38 11.08 -17.46
CA ALA A 379 -13.66 10.14 -18.32
C ALA A 379 -14.30 8.75 -18.29
N ASN A 380 -14.48 8.16 -19.48
CA ASN A 380 -14.92 6.78 -19.64
C ASN A 380 -13.71 5.91 -19.97
N ALA A 381 -13.49 4.85 -19.20
CA ALA A 381 -12.32 3.98 -19.34
C ALA A 381 -12.73 2.54 -19.68
N GLN A 382 -11.96 1.92 -20.57
CA GLN A 382 -12.00 0.48 -20.87
C GLN A 382 -10.56 0.00 -20.96
N VAL A 383 -10.10 -0.71 -19.93
CA VAL A 383 -8.69 -1.06 -19.72
C VAL A 383 -8.57 -2.54 -19.40
N ALA A 384 -7.80 -3.27 -20.20
CA ALA A 384 -7.28 -4.57 -19.84
C ALA A 384 -6.04 -4.40 -18.95
N VAL A 385 -6.00 -5.11 -17.83
CA VAL A 385 -4.88 -5.16 -16.89
C VAL A 385 -4.31 -6.56 -16.93
N THR A 386 -3.07 -6.68 -17.39
CA THR A 386 -2.34 -7.94 -17.51
C THR A 386 -1.00 -7.89 -16.79
N GLY A 387 -0.26 -9.01 -16.73
CA GLY A 387 1.05 -9.07 -16.08
C GLY A 387 0.96 -9.47 -14.61
N ASP A 388 1.97 -9.13 -13.83
CA ASP A 388 2.03 -9.43 -12.39
C ASP A 388 1.95 -8.15 -11.53
N TYR A 389 1.97 -8.32 -10.21
CA TYR A 389 1.86 -7.20 -9.27
C TYR A 389 3.02 -6.19 -9.40
N ASP A 390 4.23 -6.66 -9.67
CA ASP A 390 5.42 -5.81 -9.72
C ASP A 390 5.57 -5.13 -11.11
N THR A 391 5.03 -5.76 -12.17
CA THR A 391 5.09 -5.32 -13.57
C THR A 391 3.72 -5.43 -14.26
N PRO A 392 2.73 -4.61 -13.86
CA PRO A 392 1.43 -4.60 -14.52
C PRO A 392 1.49 -3.91 -15.89
N GLU A 393 0.78 -4.48 -16.85
CA GLU A 393 0.58 -3.94 -18.19
C GLU A 393 -0.87 -3.46 -18.34
N PHE A 394 -1.06 -2.30 -18.98
CA PHE A 394 -2.34 -1.66 -19.19
C PHE A 394 -2.58 -1.43 -20.68
N ALA A 395 -3.63 -2.05 -21.23
CA ALA A 395 -3.99 -1.90 -22.64
C ALA A 395 -5.44 -1.47 -22.77
N GLY A 396 -5.74 -0.45 -23.58
CA GLY A 396 -7.11 0.02 -23.72
C GLY A 396 -7.22 1.50 -24.02
N ARG A 397 -8.32 2.12 -23.58
CA ARG A 397 -8.59 3.53 -23.86
C ARG A 397 -9.29 4.22 -22.70
N ILE A 398 -9.02 5.52 -22.60
CA ILE A 398 -9.69 6.46 -21.71
C ILE A 398 -10.16 7.63 -22.58
N ASP A 399 -11.46 7.84 -22.68
CA ASP A 399 -12.08 8.92 -23.44
C ASP A 399 -12.59 10.00 -22.48
N PHE A 400 -12.19 11.25 -22.68
CA PHE A 400 -12.62 12.39 -21.87
C PHE A 400 -13.79 13.13 -22.51
N GLU A 401 -14.81 13.42 -21.72
CA GLU A 401 -15.98 14.18 -22.15
C GLU A 401 -15.68 15.67 -22.31
N SER A 402 -16.45 16.34 -23.17
CA SER A 402 -16.34 17.77 -23.38
C SER A 402 -16.92 18.55 -22.19
N GLY A 403 -16.29 19.67 -21.81
CA GLY A 403 -16.80 20.58 -20.78
C GLY A 403 -15.96 20.63 -19.50
N GLY A 404 -15.08 19.65 -19.28
CA GLY A 404 -14.09 19.70 -18.22
C GLY A 404 -13.12 20.87 -18.41
N ARG A 405 -12.71 21.51 -17.31
CA ARG A 405 -11.84 22.70 -17.33
C ARG A 405 -10.48 22.37 -16.75
N ILE A 406 -9.44 22.85 -17.41
CA ILE A 406 -8.05 22.74 -16.98
C ILE A 406 -7.52 24.15 -16.73
N ASP A 407 -7.04 24.40 -15.53
CA ASP A 407 -6.38 25.64 -15.11
C ASP A 407 -4.99 25.31 -14.59
N ILE A 408 -3.99 25.50 -15.44
CA ILE A 408 -2.61 25.17 -15.13
C ILE A 408 -1.89 26.48 -14.76
N PRO A 409 -1.33 26.63 -13.55
CA PRO A 409 -0.92 27.95 -13.05
C PRO A 409 0.19 28.68 -13.83
N PHE A 410 0.93 27.98 -14.70
CA PHE A 410 1.96 28.59 -15.56
C PHE A 410 1.51 28.75 -17.02
N LEU A 411 0.32 28.25 -17.37
CA LEU A 411 -0.33 28.57 -18.63
C LEU A 411 -1.22 29.80 -18.46
N THR A 412 -1.36 30.59 -19.51
CA THR A 412 -2.25 31.75 -19.54
C THR A 412 -3.68 31.30 -19.83
N GLY A 413 -4.58 31.62 -18.91
CA GLY A 413 -6.02 31.36 -19.03
C GLY A 413 -6.45 29.92 -18.72
N THR A 414 -7.77 29.74 -18.69
CA THR A 414 -8.42 28.45 -18.46
C THR A 414 -8.76 27.78 -19.79
N TYR A 415 -8.57 26.47 -19.88
CA TYR A 415 -8.81 25.66 -21.07
C TYR A 415 -9.97 24.70 -20.85
N ALA A 416 -10.99 24.77 -21.70
CA ALA A 416 -12.12 23.86 -21.70
C ALA A 416 -11.86 22.69 -22.68
N ILE A 417 -11.85 21.46 -22.17
CA ILE A 417 -11.69 20.24 -22.98
C ILE A 417 -12.84 20.15 -23.98
N GLN A 418 -12.47 20.02 -25.26
CA GLN A 418 -13.41 19.78 -26.35
C GLN A 418 -13.51 18.29 -26.68
N ARG A 419 -12.37 17.59 -26.63
CA ARG A 419 -12.26 16.13 -26.71
C ARG A 419 -10.94 15.69 -26.09
N GLY A 420 -10.90 14.50 -25.52
CA GLY A 420 -9.65 13.88 -25.11
C GLY A 420 -9.71 12.37 -25.28
N ARG A 421 -8.59 11.78 -25.68
CA ARG A 421 -8.40 10.34 -25.72
C ARG A 421 -6.99 10.01 -25.24
N VAL A 422 -6.89 8.98 -24.42
CA VAL A 422 -5.63 8.34 -24.08
C VAL A 422 -5.73 6.86 -24.45
N ASN A 423 -4.83 6.38 -25.30
CA ASN A 423 -4.70 4.97 -25.63
C ASN A 423 -3.58 4.37 -24.80
N LEU A 424 -3.88 3.31 -24.05
CA LEU A 424 -2.90 2.58 -23.25
C LEU A 424 -2.34 1.43 -24.10
N LEU A 425 -1.02 1.33 -24.19
CA LEU A 425 -0.30 0.42 -25.11
C LEU A 425 0.59 -0.61 -24.38
N GLY A 426 0.27 -0.95 -23.13
CA GLY A 426 1.04 -1.84 -22.27
C GLY A 426 1.70 -1.07 -21.14
N GLU A 427 2.84 -0.42 -21.41
CA GLU A 427 3.46 0.46 -20.43
C GLU A 427 2.75 1.82 -20.37
N ILE A 428 2.54 2.35 -19.17
CA ILE A 428 1.91 3.67 -18.98
C ILE A 428 2.72 4.76 -19.71
N ASN A 429 4.05 4.69 -19.72
CA ASN A 429 4.90 5.70 -20.36
C ASN A 429 4.72 5.77 -21.89
N ASP A 430 4.24 4.69 -22.49
CA ASP A 430 4.00 4.58 -23.93
C ASP A 430 2.55 4.93 -24.30
N ALA A 431 1.72 5.29 -23.32
CA ALA A 431 0.35 5.69 -23.58
C ALA A 431 0.29 6.91 -24.52
N GLU A 432 -0.47 6.79 -25.60
CA GLU A 432 -0.67 7.87 -26.56
C GLU A 432 -1.78 8.80 -26.10
N VAL A 433 -1.52 10.10 -26.12
CA VAL A 433 -2.46 11.15 -25.75
C VAL A 433 -2.89 11.90 -27.01
N ASP A 434 -4.19 12.17 -27.13
CA ASP A 434 -4.78 13.09 -28.13
C ASP A 434 -5.86 13.92 -27.42
N VAL A 435 -5.49 15.12 -26.98
CA VAL A 435 -6.39 16.02 -26.26
C VAL A 435 -6.47 17.36 -26.98
N LEU A 436 -7.69 17.83 -27.20
CA LEU A 436 -7.97 19.15 -27.74
C LEU A 436 -8.75 19.96 -26.70
N ALA A 437 -8.18 21.09 -26.31
CA ALA A 437 -8.81 22.03 -25.39
C ALA A 437 -8.90 23.43 -26.02
N LEU A 438 -9.94 24.17 -25.69
CA LEU A 438 -10.17 25.53 -26.16
C LEU A 438 -9.93 26.49 -24.99
N ARG A 439 -9.10 27.51 -25.20
CA ARG A 439 -8.96 28.59 -24.22
C ARG A 439 -10.28 29.36 -24.14
N GLU A 440 -10.81 29.54 -22.93
CA GLU A 440 -12.11 30.19 -22.75
C GLU A 440 -12.06 31.69 -23.04
N GLU A 441 -10.95 32.34 -22.68
CA GLU A 441 -10.70 33.74 -22.96
C GLU A 441 -9.97 33.87 -24.31
N PRO A 442 -10.47 34.70 -25.24
CA PRO A 442 -9.82 34.88 -26.54
C PRO A 442 -8.46 35.58 -26.37
N VAL A 443 -7.54 35.30 -27.28
CA VAL A 443 -6.22 35.95 -27.35
C VAL A 443 -6.25 37.00 -28.44
N TYR A 444 -5.75 38.20 -28.17
CA TYR A 444 -5.71 39.29 -29.13
C TYR A 444 -4.42 39.24 -29.95
N VAL A 445 -4.53 38.79 -31.19
CA VAL A 445 -3.43 38.79 -32.15
C VAL A 445 -3.55 40.02 -33.03
N LYS A 446 -2.61 40.96 -32.90
CA LYS A 446 -2.64 42.25 -33.63
C LYS A 446 -3.96 43.02 -33.43
N GLY A 447 -4.49 43.00 -32.20
CA GLY A 447 -5.73 43.69 -31.83
C GLY A 447 -7.04 43.00 -32.24
N ASN A 448 -6.98 41.82 -32.88
CA ASN A 448 -8.17 41.04 -33.21
C ASN A 448 -8.33 39.86 -32.24
N PRO A 449 -9.51 39.66 -31.63
CA PRO A 449 -9.76 38.51 -30.77
C PRO A 449 -9.74 37.22 -31.60
N GLN A 450 -8.88 36.28 -31.22
CA GLN A 450 -8.77 34.95 -31.82
C GLN A 450 -9.03 33.88 -30.76
N GLN A 451 -9.73 32.82 -31.17
CA GLN A 451 -9.93 31.63 -30.36
C GLN A 451 -8.68 30.75 -30.45
N LEU A 452 -8.09 30.43 -29.29
CA LEU A 452 -6.89 29.60 -29.19
C LEU A 452 -7.29 28.17 -28.79
N LYS A 453 -6.97 27.20 -29.64
CA LYS A 453 -7.12 25.77 -29.36
C LYS A 453 -5.75 25.17 -29.07
N LEU A 454 -5.62 24.46 -27.97
CA LEU A 454 -4.45 23.67 -27.59
C LEU A 454 -4.69 22.20 -27.94
N ALA A 455 -3.84 21.63 -28.78
CA ALA A 455 -3.83 20.20 -29.09
C ALA A 455 -2.57 19.55 -28.53
N LEU A 456 -2.76 18.54 -27.69
CA LEU A 456 -1.73 17.68 -27.11
C LEU A 456 -1.75 16.34 -27.86
N ALA A 457 -0.61 15.91 -28.38
CA ALA A 457 -0.46 14.68 -29.15
C ALA A 457 0.86 13.98 -28.81
N GLY A 458 0.96 12.66 -29.00
CA GLY A 458 2.19 11.88 -28.77
C GLY A 458 2.10 10.95 -27.56
N THR A 459 3.21 10.34 -27.15
CA THR A 459 3.26 9.47 -25.97
C THR A 459 3.39 10.27 -24.69
N LEU A 460 3.04 9.70 -23.53
CA LEU A 460 3.28 10.35 -22.23
C LEU A 460 4.76 10.69 -21.99
N SER A 461 5.68 9.91 -22.54
CA SER A 461 7.11 10.17 -22.52
C SER A 461 7.56 11.34 -23.43
N GLU A 462 6.83 11.60 -24.52
CA GLU A 462 7.17 12.61 -25.54
C GLU A 462 5.94 13.40 -25.99
N ILE A 463 5.26 14.06 -25.06
CA ILE A 463 4.06 14.86 -25.38
C ILE A 463 4.47 16.08 -26.22
N HIS A 464 3.81 16.24 -27.36
CA HIS A 464 3.88 17.40 -28.22
C HIS A 464 2.65 18.29 -28.05
N TRP A 465 2.85 19.60 -27.96
CA TRP A 465 1.79 20.60 -27.94
C TRP A 465 1.74 21.40 -29.25
N THR A 466 0.54 21.72 -29.70
CA THR A 466 0.32 22.60 -30.85
C THR A 466 -0.83 23.56 -30.55
N CYS A 467 -0.72 24.78 -31.03
CA CYS A 467 -1.70 25.83 -30.83
C CYS A 467 -2.28 26.20 -32.18
N LEU A 468 -3.59 26.20 -32.26
CA LEU A 468 -4.34 26.48 -33.47
C LEU A 468 -5.17 27.73 -33.20
N THR A 469 -5.03 28.75 -34.04
CA THR A 469 -5.89 29.93 -34.03
C THR A 469 -6.78 29.95 -35.27
N ASP A 470 -8.01 30.43 -35.12
CA ASP A 470 -8.94 30.53 -36.25
C ASP A 470 -8.43 31.61 -37.23
N GLY A 471 -7.99 31.20 -38.43
CA GLY A 471 -7.46 32.08 -39.48
C GLY A 471 -6.12 31.65 -40.11
N ASP A 472 -5.46 30.63 -39.56
CA ASP A 472 -4.15 30.18 -40.01
C ASP A 472 -4.24 29.17 -41.18
N ASN A 473 -4.39 29.69 -42.40
CA ASN A 473 -4.31 28.91 -43.66
C ASN A 473 -2.89 28.92 -44.28
N GLY A 474 -1.86 29.31 -43.53
CA GLY A 474 -0.55 29.67 -44.07
C GLY A 474 0.65 28.99 -43.43
N GLY A 475 0.89 27.72 -43.75
CA GLY A 475 2.23 27.12 -43.81
C GLY A 475 3.01 26.90 -42.51
N GLN A 476 2.90 25.68 -41.97
CA GLN A 476 3.90 24.79 -41.29
C GLN A 476 5.21 25.31 -40.63
N GLY A 477 5.44 26.61 -40.38
CA GLY A 477 6.72 27.14 -39.91
C GLY A 477 6.73 27.89 -38.57
N GLU A 478 5.57 28.29 -38.02
CA GLU A 478 5.51 29.24 -36.89
C GLU A 478 4.89 28.70 -35.60
N SER A 479 4.42 27.45 -35.54
CA SER A 479 3.50 26.98 -34.48
C SER A 479 4.11 26.77 -33.09
N ALA A 480 5.35 26.29 -32.94
CA ALA A 480 5.91 25.95 -31.62
C ALA A 480 6.38 27.19 -30.81
N ARG A 481 6.94 28.19 -31.50
CA ARG A 481 7.46 29.42 -30.86
C ARG A 481 6.33 30.38 -30.50
N SER A 482 5.38 30.54 -31.42
CA SER A 482 4.14 31.31 -31.18
C SER A 482 3.28 30.68 -30.09
N CYS A 483 3.21 29.34 -30.01
CA CYS A 483 2.59 28.64 -28.88
C CYS A 483 3.15 29.08 -27.53
N PHE A 484 4.47 29.06 -27.38
CA PHE A 484 5.11 29.44 -26.11
C PHE A 484 4.81 30.91 -25.76
N ASP A 485 4.84 31.78 -26.76
CA ASP A 485 4.53 33.21 -26.61
C ASP A 485 3.08 33.42 -26.12
N TYR A 486 2.09 32.72 -26.70
CA TYR A 486 0.70 32.83 -26.29
C TYR A 486 0.39 32.11 -24.97
N LEU A 487 0.87 30.87 -24.80
CA LEU A 487 0.56 29.98 -23.67
C LEU A 487 1.31 30.35 -22.39
N VAL A 488 2.56 30.80 -22.48
CA VAL A 488 3.43 31.01 -21.31
C VAL A 488 3.70 32.50 -21.08
N LEU A 489 3.91 33.27 -22.14
CA LEU A 489 4.21 34.70 -22.03
C LEU A 489 2.97 35.61 -22.12
N GLY A 490 1.82 35.08 -22.55
CA GLY A 490 0.57 35.83 -22.67
C GLY A 490 0.62 36.96 -23.70
N THR A 491 1.45 36.84 -24.73
CA THR A 491 1.64 37.86 -25.76
C THR A 491 0.40 37.97 -26.64
N GLY A 492 -0.60 38.73 -26.18
CA GLY A 492 -1.91 38.83 -26.83
C GLY A 492 -3.05 39.00 -25.84
N ASP A 493 -2.80 38.90 -24.53
CA ASP A 493 -3.83 39.17 -23.51
C ASP A 493 -4.05 40.68 -23.24
N VAL A 494 -3.33 41.54 -23.96
CA VAL A 494 -3.40 42.99 -23.81
C VAL A 494 -4.27 43.57 -24.92
N ASP A 495 -5.48 43.97 -24.57
CA ASP A 495 -6.26 44.91 -25.37
C ASP A 495 -5.55 46.27 -25.28
N VAL A 496 -4.60 46.51 -26.19
CA VAL A 496 -3.97 47.83 -26.30
C VAL A 496 -4.99 48.76 -26.96
N SER A 497 -5.98 49.18 -26.18
CA SER A 497 -6.71 50.40 -26.52
C SER A 497 -5.70 51.55 -26.45
N ASP A 498 -5.47 52.20 -27.58
CA ASP A 498 -4.57 53.35 -27.75
C ASP A 498 -5.05 54.63 -26.98
N ALA A 499 -5.84 54.47 -25.90
CA ALA A 499 -6.56 55.55 -25.25
C ALA A 499 -6.24 55.81 -23.77
N ASP A 500 -5.73 54.84 -22.98
CA ASP A 500 -5.63 55.03 -21.52
C ASP A 500 -4.22 54.82 -20.93
N VAL A 501 -3.31 55.73 -21.30
CA VAL A 501 -2.21 56.12 -20.40
C VAL A 501 -2.54 57.50 -19.81
N ARG A 502 -3.53 57.55 -18.92
CA ARG A 502 -3.71 58.69 -18.02
C ARG A 502 -3.85 58.22 -16.58
N ARG A 503 -2.81 58.57 -15.80
CA ARG A 503 -2.74 58.64 -14.34
C ARG A 503 -4.10 58.66 -13.66
N PHE A 504 -4.36 57.69 -12.79
CA PHE A 504 -5.10 57.94 -11.56
C PHE A 504 -4.56 57.06 -10.43
N GLY A 505 -4.14 57.71 -9.35
CA GLY A 505 -4.01 57.09 -8.05
C GLY A 505 -5.35 57.15 -7.31
N GLY A 506 -5.59 56.17 -6.45
CA GLY A 506 -6.56 56.26 -5.36
C GLY A 506 -7.73 55.27 -5.43
N GLY A 507 -7.66 54.23 -4.60
CA GLY A 507 -8.81 53.65 -3.91
C GLY A 507 -9.40 52.37 -4.49
N GLY A 508 -9.57 51.37 -3.62
CA GLY A 508 -10.56 50.30 -3.78
C GLY A 508 -10.00 48.91 -4.05
N ILE A 509 -9.94 48.09 -3.00
CA ILE A 509 -9.62 46.66 -3.04
C ILE A 509 -10.88 45.92 -3.50
N GLY A 510 -10.78 45.16 -4.59
CA GLY A 510 -11.80 44.24 -5.08
C GLY A 510 -11.44 43.78 -6.49
N GLU A 511 -11.04 42.52 -6.61
CA GLU A 511 -10.83 41.81 -7.89
C GLU A 511 -9.61 42.22 -8.74
N ALA A 512 -8.41 42.00 -8.20
CA ALA A 512 -7.19 42.00 -9.00
C ALA A 512 -6.92 40.61 -9.59
N ARG A 513 -7.48 40.34 -10.78
CA ARG A 513 -6.82 39.46 -11.76
C ARG A 513 -5.44 40.06 -12.03
N LYS A 514 -4.37 39.31 -11.79
CA LYS A 514 -2.99 39.75 -12.04
C LYS A 514 -2.56 39.32 -13.45
N PRO A 515 -2.46 40.23 -14.43
CA PRO A 515 -1.48 40.08 -15.48
C PRO A 515 -0.09 40.41 -14.91
N LEU A 516 0.89 39.53 -15.12
CA LEU A 516 2.31 39.83 -14.97
C LEU A 516 2.73 40.80 -16.08
N GLN A 517 2.41 42.09 -15.91
CA GLN A 517 3.01 43.15 -16.70
C GLN A 517 4.45 43.38 -16.20
N VAL A 518 5.43 42.74 -16.84
CA VAL A 518 6.83 43.15 -16.72
C VAL A 518 7.20 43.95 -17.97
N VAL A 519 6.70 45.18 -18.04
CA VAL A 519 7.25 46.22 -18.92
C VAL A 519 7.28 47.54 -18.15
N GLY A 520 8.50 47.97 -17.79
CA GLY A 520 8.79 49.32 -17.32
C GLY A 520 8.92 49.51 -15.80
N HIS A 521 10.17 49.64 -15.34
CA HIS A 521 10.62 50.16 -14.02
C HIS A 521 10.78 49.22 -12.80
N VAL A 522 10.97 47.92 -12.96
CA VAL A 522 11.56 47.09 -11.88
C VAL A 522 12.55 46.07 -12.44
N THR A 523 13.72 46.53 -12.88
CA THR A 523 14.86 45.63 -13.15
C THR A 523 15.81 45.51 -11.96
N GLU A 524 15.72 46.44 -11.00
CA GLU A 524 16.62 46.54 -9.85
C GLU A 524 15.83 47.11 -8.65
N PHE A 525 16.03 46.50 -7.49
CA PHE A 525 15.40 46.86 -6.22
C PHE A 525 16.47 46.93 -5.15
N ASP A 526 16.93 48.15 -4.86
CA ASP A 526 17.83 48.43 -3.75
C ASP A 526 17.03 48.51 -2.44
N ILE A 527 17.13 47.45 -1.64
CA ILE A 527 16.44 47.29 -0.36
C ILE A 527 16.99 48.31 0.65
N ASP A 528 18.30 48.53 0.64
CA ASP A 528 19.00 49.44 1.53
C ASP A 528 18.62 50.91 1.26
N GLU A 529 18.59 51.35 0.00
CA GLU A 529 18.27 52.73 -0.33
C GLU A 529 16.84 53.08 0.12
N ARG A 530 15.90 52.15 -0.06
CA ARG A 530 14.50 52.31 0.39
C ARG A 530 14.38 52.31 1.91
N ALA A 531 15.11 51.42 2.60
CA ALA A 531 15.14 51.37 4.06
C ALA A 531 15.75 52.64 4.66
N VAL A 532 16.82 53.17 4.06
CA VAL A 532 17.46 54.45 4.42
C VAL A 532 16.54 55.63 4.12
N LYS A 533 15.82 55.62 3.01
CA LYS A 533 14.86 56.67 2.67
C LYS A 533 13.68 56.72 3.64
N ALA A 534 13.23 55.55 4.11
CA ALA A 534 12.19 55.44 5.13
C ALA A 534 12.69 55.80 6.54
N VAL A 535 13.91 55.39 6.88
CA VAL A 535 14.51 55.58 8.21
C VAL A 535 16.01 55.90 8.06
N PRO A 536 16.40 57.19 7.91
CA PRO A 536 17.79 57.58 7.60
C PRO A 536 18.84 57.11 8.60
N ARG A 537 18.44 56.93 9.87
CA ARG A 537 19.28 56.40 10.96
C ARG A 537 19.73 54.94 10.78
N LEU A 538 19.16 54.20 9.81
CA LEU A 538 19.56 52.83 9.50
C LEU A 538 20.75 52.73 8.53
N ARG A 539 21.22 53.84 7.92
CA ARG A 539 22.27 53.87 6.87
C ARG A 539 23.61 53.19 7.23
N GLY A 540 23.87 52.92 8.51
CA GLY A 540 25.06 52.18 8.97
C GLY A 540 24.78 50.82 9.60
N TYR A 541 23.51 50.37 9.66
CA TYR A 541 23.08 49.17 10.39
C TYR A 541 22.37 48.14 9.52
N ILE A 542 22.22 48.40 8.22
CA ILE A 542 21.64 47.46 7.26
C ILE A 542 22.69 47.10 6.21
N PRO A 543 22.68 45.86 5.70
CA PRO A 543 23.52 45.48 4.58
C PRO A 543 23.05 46.12 3.28
N ASP A 544 23.98 46.36 2.37
CA ASP A 544 23.68 46.77 1.00
C ASP A 544 23.05 45.55 0.32
N ALA A 545 21.78 45.65 -0.03
CA ALA A 545 21.01 44.50 -0.47
C ALA A 545 20.23 44.87 -1.73
N ASN A 546 20.65 44.28 -2.85
CA ASN A 546 20.10 44.55 -4.16
C ASN A 546 19.45 43.29 -4.72
N LEU A 547 18.19 43.40 -5.09
CA LEU A 547 17.45 42.37 -5.80
C LEU A 547 17.23 42.84 -7.24
N ARG A 548 17.78 42.11 -8.20
CA ARG A 548 17.61 42.40 -9.63
C ARG A 548 17.08 41.21 -10.39
N LEU A 549 16.36 41.46 -11.47
CA LEU A 549 15.94 40.41 -12.40
C LEU A 549 16.91 40.40 -13.58
N GLY A 550 17.90 39.50 -13.53
CA GLY A 550 18.89 39.34 -14.57
C GLY A 550 18.39 38.52 -15.77
N PRO A 551 19.14 38.47 -16.88
CA PRO A 551 18.74 37.78 -18.11
C PRO A 551 18.57 36.26 -17.96
N ILE A 552 19.03 35.69 -16.84
CA ILE A 552 18.86 34.26 -16.52
C ILE A 552 17.79 34.02 -15.44
N GLY A 553 17.41 35.01 -14.63
CA GLY A 553 16.48 34.86 -13.51
C GLY A 553 16.77 35.83 -12.35
N PRO A 554 16.10 35.67 -11.19
CA PRO A 554 16.32 36.53 -10.03
C PRO A 554 17.75 36.42 -9.50
N GLU A 555 18.34 37.58 -9.22
CA GLU A 555 19.66 37.74 -8.63
C GLU A 555 19.54 38.56 -7.35
N LEU A 556 20.08 38.04 -6.26
CA LEU A 556 20.12 38.69 -4.96
C LEU A 556 21.58 38.87 -4.57
N GLN A 557 21.96 40.12 -4.31
CA GLN A 557 23.29 40.49 -3.85
C GLN A 557 23.14 41.12 -2.48
N ILE A 558 23.89 40.63 -1.50
CA ILE A 558 23.92 41.16 -0.14
C ILE A 558 25.37 41.38 0.23
N ALA A 559 25.77 42.62 0.50
CA ALA A 559 27.10 42.96 0.97
C ALA A 559 27.03 43.67 2.32
N THR A 560 27.96 43.35 3.21
CA THR A 560 28.14 44.12 4.44
C THR A 560 28.78 45.47 4.09
N PRO A 561 28.28 46.60 4.62
CA PRO A 561 28.88 47.91 4.40
C PRO A 561 30.33 47.92 4.88
N ALA A 562 31.17 48.69 4.20
CA ALA A 562 32.62 48.75 4.46
C ALA A 562 32.97 49.15 5.90
N ASN A 563 32.07 49.83 6.61
CA ASN A 563 32.26 50.30 7.97
C ASN A 563 31.85 49.30 9.06
N TRP A 564 31.23 48.16 8.73
CA TRP A 564 30.80 47.18 9.74
C TRP A 564 31.95 46.47 10.44
N PHE A 565 33.04 46.25 9.71
CA PHE A 565 34.25 45.61 10.21
C PHE A 565 35.47 46.47 9.87
N ASP A 566 35.40 47.76 10.23
CA ASP A 566 36.50 48.72 10.10
C ASP A 566 37.22 48.83 11.44
N PHE A 567 38.44 48.33 11.48
CA PHE A 567 39.36 48.40 12.62
C PHE A 567 40.55 49.28 12.21
N ASP A 568 41.24 49.88 13.18
CA ASP A 568 42.34 50.84 12.94
C ASP A 568 43.44 50.37 11.96
N TYR A 569 43.57 49.07 11.73
CA TYR A 569 44.58 48.47 10.85
C TYR A 569 44.01 47.42 9.88
N LEU A 570 42.69 47.23 9.81
CA LEU A 570 42.06 46.14 9.08
C LEU A 570 40.62 46.47 8.71
N ARG A 571 40.25 46.23 7.45
CA ARG A 571 38.86 46.29 7.00
C ARG A 571 38.42 44.94 6.45
N ALA A 572 37.25 44.47 6.88
CA ALA A 572 36.66 43.25 6.34
C ALA A 572 35.29 43.52 5.71
N SER A 573 34.97 42.81 4.63
CA SER A 573 33.63 42.80 4.06
C SER A 573 33.24 41.38 3.65
N VAL A 574 31.95 41.09 3.80
CA VAL A 574 31.34 39.83 3.41
C VAL A 574 30.27 40.13 2.38
N ALA A 575 30.36 39.50 1.22
CA ALA A 575 29.33 39.56 0.19
C ALA A 575 28.77 38.15 -0.07
N TRP A 576 27.47 38.11 -0.33
CA TRP A 576 26.75 36.91 -0.70
C TRP A 576 25.90 37.19 -1.93
N ASP A 577 26.19 36.44 -2.99
CA ASP A 577 25.45 36.50 -4.24
C ASP A 577 24.70 35.20 -4.46
N TYR A 578 23.43 35.34 -4.79
CA TYR A 578 22.56 34.25 -5.18
C TYR A 578 21.97 34.52 -6.55
N THR A 579 22.08 33.54 -7.44
CA THR A 579 21.45 33.57 -8.75
C THR A 579 20.77 32.24 -9.00
N ARG A 580 19.49 32.30 -9.40
CA ARG A 580 18.72 31.13 -9.81
C ARG A 580 18.06 31.44 -11.14
N GLY A 581 18.28 30.58 -12.13
CA GLY A 581 17.85 30.91 -13.47
C GLY A 581 18.02 29.79 -14.49
N TYR A 582 17.45 30.00 -15.68
CA TYR A 582 17.46 29.04 -16.79
C TYR A 582 18.38 29.52 -17.93
N PRO A 583 19.69 29.22 -17.90
CA PRO A 583 20.52 29.32 -19.09
C PRO A 583 20.22 28.10 -20.00
N GLY A 584 19.16 28.19 -20.80
CA GLY A 584 18.71 27.09 -21.67
C GLY A 584 17.95 25.99 -20.89
N PHE A 585 18.25 24.71 -21.17
CA PHE A 585 17.51 23.55 -20.63
C PHE A 585 17.92 23.11 -19.20
N PHE A 586 18.86 23.80 -18.55
CA PHE A 586 19.34 23.43 -17.22
C PHE A 586 18.94 24.50 -16.20
N LEU A 587 18.38 24.08 -15.06
CA LEU A 587 18.23 24.98 -13.93
C LEU A 587 19.63 25.22 -13.35
N ARG A 588 20.14 26.44 -13.51
CA ARG A 588 21.39 26.88 -12.90
C ARG A 588 21.08 27.57 -11.58
N GLN A 589 21.68 27.05 -10.53
CA GLN A 589 21.76 27.73 -9.25
C GLN A 589 23.21 28.04 -8.97
N SER A 590 23.52 29.30 -8.65
CA SER A 590 24.83 29.66 -8.14
C SER A 590 24.77 30.47 -6.87
N ARG A 591 25.60 30.04 -5.91
CA ARG A 591 25.81 30.71 -4.62
C ARG A 591 27.28 31.10 -4.59
N GLN A 592 27.55 32.37 -4.37
CA GLN A 592 28.91 32.87 -4.15
C GLN A 592 28.95 33.56 -2.80
N ILE A 593 29.94 33.19 -2.00
CA ILE A 593 30.31 33.91 -0.78
C ILE A 593 31.69 34.47 -1.03
N THR A 594 31.83 35.78 -0.85
CA THR A 594 33.10 36.49 -0.95
C THR A 594 33.43 37.10 0.40
N PHE A 595 34.61 36.83 0.92
CA PHE A 595 35.17 37.46 2.10
C PHE A 595 36.40 38.23 1.67
N ARG A 596 36.37 39.56 1.82
CA ARG A 596 37.51 40.43 1.49
C ARG A 596 38.08 41.01 2.77
N LEU A 597 39.40 40.94 2.89
CA LEU A 597 40.18 41.44 4.00
C LEU A 597 41.25 42.41 3.47
N GLU A 598 41.15 43.68 3.84
CA GLU A 598 42.12 44.72 3.51
C GLU A 598 42.99 44.97 4.75
N LEU A 599 44.30 44.69 4.63
CA LEU A 599 45.30 44.74 5.69
C LEU A 599 46.31 45.86 5.38
N LEU A 600 45.98 47.10 5.75
CA LEU A 600 46.76 48.30 5.42
C LEU A 600 46.91 48.51 3.90
N GLU A 601 47.21 49.75 3.48
CA GLU A 601 46.97 50.25 2.11
C GLU A 601 47.48 49.42 0.90
N PRO A 602 48.42 48.46 0.99
CA PRO A 602 48.80 47.65 -0.18
C PRO A 602 48.31 46.19 -0.19
N ILE A 603 47.69 45.64 0.86
CA ILE A 603 47.41 44.18 0.93
C ILE A 603 45.92 43.89 0.98
N THR A 604 45.39 43.25 -0.06
CA THR A 604 44.02 42.72 -0.09
C THR A 604 44.05 41.20 -0.22
N LEU A 605 43.39 40.51 0.72
CA LEU A 605 43.14 39.09 0.66
C LEU A 605 41.65 38.85 0.37
N GLU A 606 41.36 38.25 -0.77
CA GLU A 606 40.00 37.87 -1.15
C GLU A 606 39.85 36.36 -1.16
N PHE A 607 38.98 35.87 -0.30
CA PHE A 607 38.51 34.49 -0.32
C PHE A 607 37.14 34.47 -1.00
N SER A 608 37.01 33.74 -2.10
CA SER A 608 35.70 33.49 -2.71
C SER A 608 35.41 31.99 -2.80
N ARG A 609 34.21 31.61 -2.39
CA ARG A 609 33.68 30.26 -2.57
C ARG A 609 32.45 30.34 -3.44
N ARG A 610 32.53 29.70 -4.60
CA ARG A 610 31.43 29.62 -5.56
C ARG A 610 30.97 28.18 -5.70
N ILE A 611 29.69 27.96 -5.44
CA ILE A 611 29.02 26.68 -5.66
C ILE A 611 28.07 26.88 -6.83
N ARG A 612 28.27 26.11 -7.89
CA ARG A 612 27.35 26.05 -9.04
C ARG A 612 26.76 24.65 -9.14
N SER A 613 25.44 24.57 -9.23
CA SER A 613 24.74 23.32 -9.54
C SER A 613 23.93 23.49 -10.81
N TYR A 614 23.93 22.44 -11.64
CA TYR A 614 23.10 22.30 -12.83
C TYR A 614 22.19 21.10 -12.59
N LEU A 615 20.89 21.33 -12.60
CA LEU A 615 19.88 20.31 -12.37
C LEU A 615 19.14 20.00 -13.68
N ASN A 616 19.12 18.71 -14.06
CA ASN A 616 18.26 18.11 -15.08
C ASN A 616 17.82 16.72 -14.60
N GLN A 617 16.60 16.29 -14.93
CA GLN A 617 15.93 15.06 -14.43
C GLN A 617 16.72 13.75 -14.62
N ARG A 618 17.74 13.72 -15.50
CA ARG A 618 18.55 12.52 -15.76
C ARG A 618 20.01 12.60 -15.31
N VAL A 619 20.54 13.78 -15.01
CA VAL A 619 21.95 13.96 -14.64
C VAL A 619 22.07 15.09 -13.62
N VAL A 620 22.41 14.74 -12.37
CA VAL A 620 22.91 15.69 -11.39
C VAL A 620 24.39 15.89 -11.69
N PHE A 621 24.77 17.05 -12.22
CA PHE A 621 26.18 17.42 -12.22
C PHE A 621 26.56 17.75 -10.78
N ASP A 622 27.51 16.99 -10.25
CA ASP A 622 28.10 17.21 -8.94
C ASP A 622 28.45 18.72 -8.79
N PRO A 623 28.10 19.37 -7.68
CA PRO A 623 28.21 20.82 -7.58
C PRO A 623 29.67 21.23 -7.81
N LEU A 624 29.89 22.00 -8.87
CA LEU A 624 31.17 22.62 -9.16
C LEU A 624 31.47 23.63 -8.05
N ASN A 625 32.27 23.17 -7.08
CA ASN A 625 32.70 23.93 -5.92
C ASN A 625 34.07 24.52 -6.23
N GLN A 626 34.07 25.76 -6.69
CA GLN A 626 35.30 26.51 -6.93
C GLN A 626 35.63 27.32 -5.68
N ARG A 627 36.84 27.13 -5.16
CA ARG A 627 37.41 27.92 -4.07
C ARG A 627 38.58 28.68 -4.65
N THR A 628 38.54 30.00 -4.55
CA THR A 628 39.63 30.88 -4.97
C THR A 628 40.11 31.66 -3.76
N ILE A 629 41.42 31.67 -3.58
CA ILE A 629 42.11 32.56 -2.64
C ILE A 629 42.97 33.45 -3.52
N GLU A 630 42.67 34.74 -3.56
CA GLU A 630 43.45 35.72 -4.29
C GLU A 630 44.11 36.66 -3.28
N LEU A 631 45.44 36.76 -3.36
CA LEU A 631 46.22 37.72 -2.58
C LEU A 631 46.72 38.79 -3.56
N ARG A 632 46.21 40.00 -3.41
CA ARG A 632 46.54 41.13 -4.28
C ARG A 632 47.41 42.13 -3.52
N PHE A 633 48.52 42.50 -4.15
CA PHE A 633 49.40 43.57 -3.70
C PHE A 633 49.28 44.75 -4.66
N ASP A 634 48.60 45.81 -4.24
CA ASP A 634 48.57 47.06 -5.02
C ASP A 634 49.79 47.90 -4.61
N VAL A 635 50.88 47.78 -5.36
CA VAL A 635 52.10 48.57 -5.16
C VAL A 635 52.05 49.80 -6.05
N THR A 636 51.74 50.95 -5.48
CA THR A 636 51.86 52.24 -6.16
C THR A 636 53.35 52.62 -6.23
N VAL A 637 54.00 52.42 -7.37
CA VAL A 637 55.41 52.81 -7.57
C VAL A 637 55.49 54.34 -7.70
N PRO A 638 56.14 55.09 -6.79
CA PRO A 638 56.12 56.56 -6.80
C PRO A 638 56.90 57.25 -7.94
N SER A 639 57.32 56.53 -8.98
CA SER A 639 58.21 57.04 -10.04
C SER A 639 57.68 56.91 -11.47
N ALA A 640 56.37 56.81 -11.67
CA ALA A 640 55.76 56.99 -13.00
C ALA A 640 54.72 58.12 -12.93
N ARG A 641 55.24 59.35 -12.90
CA ARG A 641 54.55 60.56 -13.36
C ARG A 641 55.14 60.97 -14.69
#